data_AF-A0A9E0GXX7-F1
#
_entry.id   AF-A0A9E0GXX7-F1
#
_cell.length_a   1.000
_cell.length_b   1.000
_cell.length_c   1.000
_cell.angle_alpha   90.00
_cell.angle_beta   90.00
_cell.angle_gamma   90.00
#
_symmetry.space_group_name_H-M   'P 1'
#
loop_
_entity.id
_entity.type
_entity.pdbx_description
1 polymer ?
#
loop_
_entity_poly.entity_id
_entity_poly.type
_entity_poly.pdbx_seq_one_letter_code
_entity_poly.pdbx_strand_id
1 'polypeptide(L)'
;VTVIDFADQILPNIFDPEMALYAKRHLIRQGIRVLTGTKAEQIYERGTQGRVAGIKTSAGNLPCEMIIMAAGIRPNTEFLNDSGIEMFKGTILTDDQMKTNLDDVYAAGDCVMVKNRLTGKRQWSPMGSSANLEGRTLAQVLAGAQKSYPGVLGTGVVKLPGLNAGRTGLTEAQAKEAGYDVVTALVPTDDKAHYYPDASFFITKLIADRSTRKLLGVQVFGPGSVDKMVDIAVMGLNMGAVLDDFENADFAYAPPFSTAIHPFVQAVYVLMNKLDGTIVSMTPAEYAAGKAEGYTVVDVAPEPSIRGAVYVNLGAVNGEIKGLGKEEKLLLVCAKGKRGYFLQNRLRHYGYTNTVVLEGATFFNDVKVKNNIEEAVSKEDETRVKALGFLKDKRTPDKFNGRVITRNGKITAEEAHTIAEAAQLYGSGEVTMTSRLTMEIQGVPYDNIEPLREYLMQAGLEMGGTGSKVRPVVSCKGTTCQYGLIDTFALSEEIHERFFHGYSDVKLPHKFKIAVGGCPNNCVKPDLNDLGIIGQKVPWVDLEKCRGCRICQVEKNCPIHAAKMVDGKIVIDENVCNHCGRCISKCPFGVTEEFVSGYRVYIGGRWGKKVARGRYLEKVFTDKEEVLDIVEKAILLFREQGITGERFADTVERLGFENVQEQLLGDGLLARKDENIRAQKHLKGGATC
;
A
#
# COMPACT_ATOMS: atom_id res chain seq x y z
N VAL A 1 8.61 2.03 2.06
CA VAL A 1 9.31 2.40 0.82
C VAL A 1 8.35 3.14 -0.09
N THR A 2 8.78 4.25 -0.69
CA THR A 2 8.00 4.97 -1.70
C THR A 2 8.78 4.94 -3.02
N VAL A 3 8.15 4.47 -4.07
CA VAL A 3 8.69 4.49 -5.44
C VAL A 3 8.02 5.64 -6.18
N ILE A 4 8.83 6.50 -6.78
CA ILE A 4 8.38 7.58 -7.65
C ILE A 4 8.87 7.31 -9.07
N ASP A 5 8.02 7.54 -10.06
CA ASP A 5 8.37 7.48 -11.47
C ASP A 5 7.75 8.68 -12.20
N PHE A 6 8.52 9.28 -13.11
CA PHE A 6 8.04 10.37 -13.93
C PHE A 6 7.03 9.86 -14.97
N ALA A 7 7.21 8.62 -15.44
CA ALA A 7 6.30 7.98 -16.37
C ALA A 7 4.96 7.70 -15.69
N ASP A 8 3.89 7.66 -16.48
CA ASP A 8 2.52 7.38 -16.03
C ASP A 8 2.34 5.95 -15.49
N GLN A 9 3.26 5.04 -15.82
CA GLN A 9 3.33 3.66 -15.33
C GLN A 9 4.72 3.28 -14.81
N ILE A 10 4.76 2.21 -14.00
CA ILE A 10 6.02 1.54 -13.67
C ILE A 10 6.50 0.68 -14.84
N LEU A 11 7.82 0.44 -14.89
CA LEU A 11 8.46 -0.39 -15.94
C LEU A 11 8.03 0.06 -17.36
N PRO A 12 8.12 1.36 -17.68
CA PRO A 12 7.65 1.90 -18.96
C PRO A 12 8.40 1.26 -20.13
N ASN A 13 7.71 1.01 -21.24
CA ASN A 13 8.21 0.35 -22.44
C ASN A 13 8.67 -1.12 -22.26
N ILE A 14 8.53 -1.70 -21.07
CA ILE A 14 8.80 -3.11 -20.78
C ILE A 14 7.51 -3.93 -20.78
N PHE A 15 6.45 -3.41 -20.15
CA PHE A 15 5.12 -4.02 -20.07
C PHE A 15 4.07 -3.07 -20.64
N ASP A 16 3.00 -3.64 -21.20
CA ASP A 16 1.83 -2.85 -21.62
C ASP A 16 1.12 -2.22 -20.39
N PRO A 17 0.39 -1.10 -20.57
CA PRO A 17 -0.14 -0.31 -19.45
C PRO A 17 -1.02 -1.10 -18.47
N GLU A 18 -1.87 -2.00 -18.97
CA GLU A 18 -2.75 -2.82 -18.13
C GLU A 18 -1.95 -3.83 -17.29
N MET A 19 -0.84 -4.35 -17.82
CA MET A 19 0.08 -5.21 -17.06
C MET A 19 0.81 -4.40 -16.00
N ALA A 20 1.32 -3.21 -16.35
CA ALA A 20 1.96 -2.33 -15.37
C ALA A 20 1.00 -1.90 -14.24
N LEU A 21 -0.29 -1.68 -14.55
CA LEU A 21 -1.32 -1.36 -13.56
C LEU A 21 -1.53 -2.52 -12.57
N TYR A 22 -1.57 -3.76 -13.04
CA TYR A 22 -1.66 -4.93 -12.17
C TYR A 22 -0.46 -5.00 -11.20
N ALA A 23 0.75 -4.82 -11.72
CA ALA A 23 1.97 -4.80 -10.91
C ALA A 23 1.98 -3.64 -9.90
N LYS A 24 1.51 -2.44 -10.28
CA LYS A 24 1.35 -1.30 -9.37
C LYS A 24 0.41 -1.63 -8.21
N ARG A 25 -0.78 -2.17 -8.49
CA ARG A 25 -1.75 -2.61 -7.47
C ARG A 25 -1.15 -3.67 -6.55
N HIS A 26 -0.37 -4.59 -7.11
CA HIS A 26 0.32 -5.61 -6.33
C HIS A 26 1.32 -5.00 -5.34
N LEU A 27 2.18 -4.08 -5.79
CA LEU A 27 3.14 -3.38 -4.92
C LEU A 27 2.45 -2.60 -3.80
N ILE A 28 1.34 -1.92 -4.11
CA ILE A 28 0.52 -1.21 -3.12
C ILE A 28 -0.01 -2.18 -2.05
N ARG A 29 -0.52 -3.36 -2.44
CA ARG A 29 -0.96 -4.39 -1.49
C ARG A 29 0.17 -4.93 -0.62
N GLN A 30 1.42 -4.86 -1.07
CA GLN A 30 2.63 -5.22 -0.31
C GLN A 30 3.14 -4.06 0.58
N GLY A 31 2.38 -2.96 0.71
CA GLY A 31 2.75 -1.81 1.54
C GLY A 31 3.75 -0.86 0.89
N ILE A 32 3.99 -0.98 -0.42
CA ILE A 32 4.86 -0.06 -1.16
C ILE A 32 4.00 1.04 -1.79
N ARG A 33 4.28 2.30 -1.43
CA ARG A 33 3.65 3.46 -2.06
C ARG A 33 4.26 3.66 -3.45
N VAL A 34 3.43 3.72 -4.49
CA VAL A 34 3.88 3.89 -5.88
C VAL A 34 3.23 5.14 -6.48
N LEU A 35 4.05 6.15 -6.79
CA LEU A 35 3.62 7.41 -7.39
C LEU A 35 4.15 7.47 -8.82
N THR A 36 3.26 7.34 -9.80
CA THR A 36 3.59 7.50 -11.22
C THR A 36 3.17 8.90 -11.70
N GLY A 37 3.70 9.38 -12.83
CA GLY A 37 3.48 10.75 -13.31
C GLY A 37 4.09 11.82 -12.40
N THR A 38 5.01 11.44 -11.51
CA THR A 38 5.51 12.28 -10.42
C THR A 38 6.99 12.58 -10.63
N LYS A 39 7.32 13.85 -10.83
CA LYS A 39 8.71 14.29 -11.05
C LYS A 39 9.40 14.55 -9.72
N ALA A 40 10.63 14.07 -9.58
CA ALA A 40 11.55 14.54 -8.55
C ALA A 40 12.11 15.92 -8.95
N GLU A 41 11.97 16.92 -8.08
CA GLU A 41 12.37 18.31 -8.38
C GLU A 41 13.60 18.74 -7.58
N GLN A 42 13.65 18.41 -6.29
CA GLN A 42 14.71 18.88 -5.38
C GLN A 42 14.91 17.90 -4.22
N ILE A 43 16.16 17.65 -3.84
CA ILE A 43 16.50 16.92 -2.61
C ILE A 43 16.62 17.92 -1.47
N TYR A 44 15.95 17.65 -0.35
CA TYR A 44 16.11 18.43 0.87
C TYR A 44 17.16 17.78 1.77
N GLU A 45 18.01 18.62 2.38
CA GLU A 45 19.05 18.21 3.30
C GLU A 45 18.76 18.69 4.72
N ARG A 46 19.22 17.94 5.72
CA ARG A 46 19.13 18.28 7.15
C ARG A 46 20.51 18.64 7.69
N GLY A 47 20.62 19.85 8.24
CA GLY A 47 21.85 20.32 8.88
C GLY A 47 22.99 20.55 7.89
N THR A 48 24.21 20.73 8.41
CA THR A 48 25.41 21.06 7.60
C THR A 48 26.14 19.84 7.05
N GLN A 49 25.64 18.62 7.31
CA GLN A 49 26.31 17.37 6.94
C GLN A 49 25.74 16.69 5.69
N GLY A 50 24.87 17.37 4.93
CA GLY A 50 24.35 16.87 3.64
C GLY A 50 23.46 15.61 3.75
N ARG A 51 22.90 15.32 4.93
CA ARG A 51 22.02 14.15 5.11
C ARG A 51 20.65 14.43 4.51
N VAL A 52 20.11 13.51 3.73
CA VAL A 52 18.76 13.67 3.13
C VAL A 52 17.70 13.81 4.23
N ALA A 53 16.80 14.77 4.04
CA ALA A 53 15.63 15.04 4.86
C ALA A 53 14.31 14.73 4.13
N GLY A 54 14.36 14.71 2.80
CA GLY A 54 13.19 14.52 1.95
C GLY A 54 13.46 14.83 0.49
N ILE A 55 12.43 14.67 -0.33
CA ILE A 55 12.44 15.02 -1.74
C ILE A 55 11.19 15.83 -2.06
N LYS A 56 11.38 16.97 -2.72
CA LYS A 56 10.30 17.72 -3.37
C LYS A 56 9.92 17.00 -4.65
N THR A 57 8.63 16.78 -4.83
CA THR A 57 8.07 16.24 -6.07
C THR A 57 6.97 17.13 -6.62
N SER A 58 6.59 16.91 -7.87
CA SER A 58 5.42 17.56 -8.46
C SER A 58 4.09 17.21 -7.77
N ALA A 59 4.07 16.17 -6.92
CA ALA A 59 2.92 15.74 -6.12
C ALA A 59 3.07 16.10 -4.63
N GLY A 60 3.99 17.00 -4.30
CA GLY A 60 4.25 17.44 -2.92
C GLY A 60 5.58 16.93 -2.35
N ASN A 61 5.79 17.20 -1.07
CA ASN A 61 7.04 16.87 -0.37
C ASN A 61 6.97 15.48 0.28
N LEU A 62 7.99 14.65 0.07
CA LEU A 62 8.09 13.32 0.66
C LEU A 62 9.28 13.27 1.64
N PRO A 63 9.04 13.13 2.96
CA PRO A 63 10.13 12.95 3.91
C PRO A 63 10.81 11.59 3.67
N CYS A 64 12.14 11.57 3.70
CA CYS A 64 12.92 10.35 3.61
C CYS A 64 14.33 10.55 4.18
N GLU A 65 14.95 9.44 4.58
CA GLU A 65 16.32 9.42 5.12
C GLU A 65 17.33 8.86 4.11
N MET A 66 16.85 8.26 3.02
CA MET A 66 17.64 7.66 1.95
C MET A 66 16.90 7.81 0.62
N ILE A 67 17.66 8.16 -0.43
CA ILE A 67 17.18 8.19 -1.82
C ILE A 67 18.01 7.20 -2.62
N ILE A 68 17.32 6.33 -3.36
CA ILE A 68 17.94 5.43 -4.35
C ILE A 68 17.54 5.95 -5.72
N MET A 69 18.51 6.38 -6.52
CA MET A 69 18.27 6.88 -7.87
C MET A 69 18.43 5.73 -8.87
N ALA A 70 17.32 5.29 -9.45
CA ALA A 70 17.26 4.22 -10.46
C ALA A 70 16.56 4.71 -11.74
N ALA A 71 16.90 5.92 -12.20
CA ALA A 71 16.23 6.61 -13.31
C ALA A 71 16.72 6.19 -14.72
N GLY A 72 17.36 5.03 -14.83
CA GLY A 72 18.00 4.55 -16.06
C GLY A 72 19.50 4.81 -16.11
N ILE A 73 20.14 4.36 -17.19
CA ILE A 73 21.58 4.49 -17.43
C ILE A 73 21.85 5.25 -18.73
N ARG A 74 23.11 5.60 -18.98
CA ARG A 74 23.61 6.14 -20.25
C ARG A 74 24.85 5.36 -20.69
N PRO A 75 25.10 5.19 -22.00
CA PRO A 75 26.33 4.58 -22.49
C PRO A 75 27.57 5.40 -22.09
N ASN A 76 28.65 4.72 -21.71
CA ASN A 76 29.93 5.35 -21.37
C ASN A 76 30.79 5.59 -22.62
N THR A 77 30.35 6.48 -23.50
CA THR A 77 30.93 6.68 -24.84
C THR A 77 31.32 8.13 -25.11
N GLU A 78 31.17 9.03 -24.13
CA GLU A 78 31.41 10.47 -24.31
C GLU A 78 32.84 10.79 -24.78
N PHE A 79 33.83 10.00 -24.36
CA PHE A 79 35.22 10.16 -24.79
C PHE A 79 35.47 9.84 -26.28
N LEU A 80 34.48 9.24 -26.96
CA LEU A 80 34.52 8.94 -28.40
C LEU A 80 33.93 10.07 -29.25
N ASN A 81 33.44 11.15 -28.63
CA ASN A 81 33.07 12.34 -29.37
C ASN A 81 34.26 12.82 -30.22
N ASP A 82 33.99 13.21 -31.47
CA ASP A 82 34.99 13.65 -32.46
C ASP A 82 36.01 12.59 -32.91
N SER A 83 35.89 11.33 -32.47
CA SER A 83 36.77 10.23 -32.91
C SER A 83 36.53 9.77 -34.35
N GLY A 84 35.42 10.17 -34.96
CA GLY A 84 34.95 9.66 -36.26
C GLY A 84 34.13 8.36 -36.16
N ILE A 85 33.96 7.77 -34.98
CA ILE A 85 33.05 6.62 -34.78
C ILE A 85 31.59 7.08 -34.91
N GLU A 86 30.83 6.36 -35.72
CA GLU A 86 29.39 6.60 -35.86
C GLU A 86 28.64 6.22 -34.58
N MET A 87 27.88 7.16 -34.05
CA MET A 87 27.07 6.98 -32.85
C MET A 87 25.61 7.38 -33.07
N PHE A 88 24.70 6.72 -32.37
CA PHE A 88 23.28 7.05 -32.35
C PHE A 88 22.77 7.09 -30.92
N LYS A 89 22.18 8.21 -30.49
CA LYS A 89 21.68 8.41 -29.10
C LYS A 89 22.73 8.05 -28.02
N GLY A 90 24.01 8.34 -28.29
CA GLY A 90 25.13 8.03 -27.39
C GLY A 90 25.63 6.59 -27.45
N THR A 91 25.07 5.72 -28.27
CA THR A 91 25.59 4.34 -28.45
C THR A 91 26.40 4.22 -29.74
N ILE A 92 27.39 3.33 -29.75
CA ILE A 92 28.22 3.01 -30.91
C ILE A 92 27.40 2.20 -31.91
N LEU A 93 27.42 2.60 -33.18
CA LEU A 93 26.80 1.82 -34.25
C LEU A 93 27.76 0.71 -34.69
N THR A 94 27.23 -0.51 -34.77
CA THR A 94 27.97 -1.65 -35.32
C THR A 94 27.18 -2.37 -36.41
N ASP A 95 27.90 -3.07 -37.29
CA ASP A 95 27.31 -4.07 -38.17
C ASP A 95 26.96 -5.37 -37.42
N ASP A 96 26.49 -6.39 -38.15
CA ASP A 96 26.12 -7.67 -37.55
C ASP A 96 27.34 -8.50 -37.09
N GLN A 97 28.56 -8.13 -37.48
CA GLN A 97 29.82 -8.71 -37.00
C GLN A 97 30.44 -7.91 -35.85
N MET A 98 29.72 -6.94 -35.29
CA MET A 98 30.15 -6.05 -34.21
C MET A 98 31.26 -5.05 -34.61
N LYS A 99 31.46 -4.82 -35.91
CA LYS A 99 32.41 -3.82 -36.43
C LYS A 99 31.83 -2.43 -36.39
N THR A 100 32.63 -1.44 -36.04
CA THR A 100 32.28 -0.02 -36.21
C THR A 100 32.52 0.42 -37.66
N ASN A 101 32.32 1.71 -37.95
CA ASN A 101 32.67 2.30 -39.25
C ASN A 101 34.19 2.54 -39.43
N LEU A 102 34.98 2.42 -38.36
CA LEU A 102 36.44 2.54 -38.43
C LEU A 102 37.08 1.16 -38.54
N ASP A 103 38.12 1.06 -39.37
CA ASP A 103 38.90 -0.16 -39.54
C ASP A 103 39.50 -0.62 -38.22
N ASP A 104 39.51 -1.93 -38.00
CA ASP A 104 40.05 -2.59 -36.80
C ASP A 104 39.44 -2.17 -35.44
N VAL A 105 38.34 -1.40 -35.45
CA VAL A 105 37.61 -0.98 -34.24
C VAL A 105 36.26 -1.69 -34.15
N TYR A 106 36.03 -2.33 -33.03
CA TYR A 106 34.83 -3.12 -32.73
C TYR A 106 34.23 -2.70 -31.39
N ALA A 107 32.94 -2.95 -31.20
CA ALA A 107 32.26 -2.65 -29.94
C ALA A 107 31.25 -3.76 -29.58
N ALA A 108 31.08 -4.00 -28.29
CA ALA A 108 30.10 -4.94 -27.75
C ALA A 108 29.61 -4.48 -26.36
N GLY A 109 28.42 -4.91 -25.98
CA GLY A 109 27.82 -4.63 -24.67
C GLY A 109 26.98 -3.36 -24.64
N ASP A 110 26.77 -2.83 -23.43
CA ASP A 110 25.81 -1.74 -23.17
C ASP A 110 26.11 -0.43 -23.92
N CYS A 111 27.33 -0.28 -24.48
CA CYS A 111 27.68 0.86 -25.31
C CYS A 111 27.19 0.76 -26.77
N VAL A 112 26.66 -0.38 -27.21
CA VAL A 112 26.33 -0.65 -28.62
C VAL A 112 24.84 -0.48 -28.92
N MET A 113 24.54 0.08 -30.09
CA MET A 113 23.22 0.03 -30.71
C MET A 113 23.09 -1.25 -31.52
N VAL A 114 22.43 -2.25 -30.95
CA VAL A 114 22.11 -3.49 -31.67
C VAL A 114 20.81 -3.33 -32.47
N LYS A 115 20.28 -4.43 -32.97
CA LYS A 115 18.99 -4.49 -33.68
C LYS A 115 17.98 -5.28 -32.86
N ASN A 116 16.71 -4.95 -33.00
CA ASN A 116 15.62 -5.82 -32.60
C ASN A 116 15.58 -7.01 -33.57
N ARG A 117 15.63 -8.23 -33.04
CA ARG A 117 15.71 -9.46 -33.84
C ARG A 117 14.47 -9.71 -34.71
N LEU A 118 13.30 -9.20 -34.32
CA LEU A 118 12.05 -9.39 -35.05
C LEU A 118 11.85 -8.35 -36.15
N THR A 119 12.14 -7.09 -35.85
CA THR A 119 11.86 -5.97 -36.77
C THR A 119 13.06 -5.52 -37.59
N GLY A 120 14.28 -5.93 -37.21
CA GLY A 120 15.54 -5.47 -37.81
C GLY A 120 15.90 -4.01 -37.50
N LYS A 121 15.02 -3.26 -36.84
CA LYS A 121 15.24 -1.85 -36.46
C LYS A 121 16.25 -1.75 -35.33
N ARG A 122 16.94 -0.61 -35.22
CA ARG A 122 17.88 -0.31 -34.14
C ARG A 122 17.19 -0.39 -32.77
N GLN A 123 17.83 -1.06 -31.82
CA GLN A 123 17.36 -1.18 -30.44
C GLN A 123 18.54 -1.16 -29.48
N TRP A 124 18.45 -0.32 -28.44
CA TRP A 124 19.38 -0.37 -27.32
C TRP A 124 18.87 -1.36 -26.27
N SER A 125 19.75 -2.25 -25.80
CA SER A 125 19.40 -3.30 -24.83
C SER A 125 20.56 -3.53 -23.85
N PRO A 126 20.68 -2.69 -22.81
CA PRO A 126 21.74 -2.83 -21.82
C PRO A 126 21.44 -3.99 -20.88
N MET A 127 21.87 -5.18 -21.25
CA MET A 127 21.63 -6.42 -20.52
C MET A 127 22.92 -7.24 -20.49
N GLY A 128 23.27 -7.74 -19.30
CA GLY A 128 24.46 -8.57 -19.13
C GLY A 128 24.47 -9.83 -20.02
N SER A 129 23.29 -10.39 -20.31
CA SER A 129 23.17 -11.55 -21.20
C SER A 129 23.51 -11.22 -22.66
N SER A 130 22.96 -10.13 -23.22
CA SER A 130 23.29 -9.71 -24.58
C SER A 130 24.75 -9.32 -24.70
N ALA A 131 25.29 -8.57 -23.72
CA ALA A 131 26.71 -8.19 -23.70
C ALA A 131 27.66 -9.41 -23.75
N ASN A 132 27.37 -10.48 -23.00
CA ASN A 132 28.16 -11.72 -23.06
C ASN A 132 28.05 -12.44 -24.41
N LEU A 133 26.87 -12.46 -25.02
CA LEU A 133 26.66 -13.07 -26.33
C LEU A 133 27.35 -12.27 -27.44
N GLU A 134 27.26 -10.94 -27.40
CA GLU A 134 27.95 -10.02 -28.30
C GLU A 134 29.46 -10.17 -28.18
N GLY A 135 30.01 -10.15 -26.96
CA GLY A 135 31.44 -10.33 -26.71
C GLY A 135 31.96 -11.69 -27.20
N ARG A 136 31.19 -12.77 -27.01
CA ARG A 136 31.53 -14.09 -27.56
C ARG A 136 31.52 -14.09 -29.08
N THR A 137 30.49 -13.52 -29.71
CA THR A 137 30.41 -13.40 -31.18
C THR A 137 31.59 -12.59 -31.71
N LEU A 138 31.89 -11.45 -31.09
CA LEU A 138 33.02 -10.60 -31.46
C LEU A 138 34.34 -11.35 -31.35
N ALA A 139 34.58 -12.10 -30.27
CA ALA A 139 35.80 -12.90 -30.12
C ALA A 139 35.96 -13.92 -31.25
N GLN A 140 34.87 -14.54 -31.72
CA GLN A 140 34.90 -15.45 -32.86
C GLN A 140 35.19 -14.71 -34.18
N VAL A 141 34.60 -13.54 -34.39
CA VAL A 141 34.86 -12.68 -35.57
C VAL A 141 36.34 -12.28 -35.62
N LEU A 142 36.91 -11.84 -34.49
CA LEU A 142 38.32 -11.49 -34.38
C LEU A 142 39.26 -12.70 -34.62
N ALA A 143 38.80 -13.91 -34.29
CA ALA A 143 39.52 -15.15 -34.59
C ALA A 143 39.36 -15.62 -36.06
N GLY A 144 38.75 -14.80 -36.93
CA GLY A 144 38.57 -15.09 -38.35
C GLY A 144 37.32 -15.92 -38.68
N ALA A 145 36.46 -16.25 -37.71
CA ALA A 145 35.22 -16.95 -37.98
C ALA A 145 34.17 -16.01 -38.60
N GLN A 146 33.42 -16.51 -39.58
CA GLN A 146 32.26 -15.81 -40.12
C GLN A 146 31.07 -15.99 -39.19
N LYS A 147 30.86 -15.02 -38.29
CA LYS A 147 29.76 -15.00 -37.31
C LYS A 147 29.00 -13.68 -37.38
N SER A 148 27.72 -13.74 -37.02
CA SER A 148 26.84 -12.59 -36.90
C SER A 148 26.03 -12.65 -35.61
N TYR A 149 25.74 -11.47 -35.04
CA TYR A 149 24.83 -11.31 -33.92
C TYR A 149 23.45 -10.88 -34.44
N PRO A 150 22.41 -11.72 -34.32
CA PRO A 150 21.10 -11.45 -34.93
C PRO A 150 20.25 -10.42 -34.16
N GLY A 151 20.84 -9.69 -33.21
CA GLY A 151 20.12 -8.70 -32.39
C GLY A 151 19.41 -9.30 -31.18
N VAL A 152 18.59 -8.50 -30.51
CA VAL A 152 17.94 -8.80 -29.23
C VAL A 152 16.42 -8.97 -29.36
N LEU A 153 15.83 -9.77 -28.47
CA LEU A 153 14.38 -9.90 -28.32
C LEU A 153 13.80 -9.00 -27.23
N GLY A 154 14.63 -8.25 -26.50
CA GLY A 154 14.19 -7.50 -25.32
C GLY A 154 13.78 -8.38 -24.14
N THR A 155 14.32 -9.60 -24.05
CA THR A 155 14.02 -10.53 -22.97
C THR A 155 14.48 -10.00 -21.62
N GLY A 156 13.60 -10.04 -20.62
CA GLY A 156 13.95 -9.63 -19.27
C GLY A 156 13.00 -10.22 -18.22
N VAL A 157 13.52 -10.42 -17.01
CA VAL A 157 12.77 -10.87 -15.84
C VAL A 157 13.10 -10.00 -14.63
N VAL A 158 12.12 -9.79 -13.75
CA VAL A 158 12.27 -9.03 -12.51
C VAL A 158 11.48 -9.70 -11.40
N LYS A 159 12.05 -9.68 -10.19
CA LYS A 159 11.40 -10.16 -8.97
C LYS A 159 10.83 -8.98 -8.19
N LEU A 160 9.53 -9.02 -7.97
CA LEU A 160 8.80 -8.13 -7.06
C LEU A 160 8.44 -8.90 -5.78
N PRO A 161 8.11 -8.23 -4.66
CA PRO A 161 7.71 -8.91 -3.43
C PRO A 161 6.50 -9.82 -3.69
N GLY A 162 6.70 -11.14 -3.61
CA GLY A 162 5.64 -12.14 -3.84
C GLY A 162 5.14 -12.27 -5.28
N LEU A 163 5.82 -11.67 -6.28
CA LEU A 163 5.42 -11.76 -7.68
C LEU A 163 6.67 -11.68 -8.58
N ASN A 164 6.85 -12.63 -9.49
CA ASN A 164 7.83 -12.52 -10.57
C ASN A 164 7.16 -11.98 -11.82
N ALA A 165 7.93 -11.27 -12.64
CA ALA A 165 7.48 -10.70 -13.90
C ALA A 165 8.52 -10.92 -14.99
N GLY A 166 8.07 -11.19 -16.21
CA GLY A 166 8.96 -11.44 -17.33
C GLY A 166 8.32 -11.15 -18.68
N ARG A 167 9.15 -10.83 -19.67
CA ARG A 167 8.71 -10.56 -21.04
C ARG A 167 9.78 -10.91 -22.06
N THR A 168 9.34 -11.16 -23.29
CA THR A 168 10.22 -11.25 -24.47
C THR A 168 9.43 -10.87 -25.72
N GLY A 169 10.13 -10.40 -26.75
CA GLY A 169 9.53 -9.89 -27.98
C GLY A 169 8.95 -8.49 -27.81
N LEU A 170 8.01 -8.15 -28.70
CA LEU A 170 7.37 -6.85 -28.78
C LEU A 170 6.22 -6.73 -27.76
N THR A 171 6.04 -5.54 -27.19
CA THR A 171 4.77 -5.16 -26.55
C THR A 171 3.68 -4.94 -27.60
N GLU A 172 2.41 -4.84 -27.19
CA GLU A 172 1.32 -4.59 -28.14
C GLU A 172 1.53 -3.27 -28.89
N ALA A 173 1.95 -2.23 -28.18
CA ALA A 173 2.28 -0.93 -28.78
C ALA A 173 3.44 -1.03 -29.79
N GLN A 174 4.53 -1.73 -29.42
CA GLN A 174 5.69 -1.93 -30.29
C GLN A 174 5.35 -2.73 -31.55
N ALA A 175 4.50 -3.76 -31.42
CA ALA A 175 4.04 -4.55 -32.55
C ALA A 175 3.19 -3.72 -33.52
N LYS A 176 2.28 -2.87 -33.01
CA LYS A 176 1.50 -1.95 -33.86
C LYS A 176 2.40 -0.93 -34.56
N GLU A 177 3.36 -0.34 -33.84
CA GLU A 177 4.34 0.60 -34.41
C GLU A 177 5.24 -0.05 -35.48
N ALA A 178 5.51 -1.35 -35.33
CA ALA A 178 6.25 -2.13 -36.31
C ALA A 178 5.42 -2.49 -37.56
N GLY A 179 4.11 -2.24 -37.57
CA GLY A 179 3.22 -2.44 -38.71
C GLY A 179 2.53 -3.81 -38.77
N TYR A 180 2.52 -4.57 -37.67
CA TYR A 180 1.79 -5.84 -37.58
C TYR A 180 0.28 -5.63 -37.39
N ASP A 181 -0.53 -6.57 -37.87
CA ASP A 181 -1.97 -6.62 -37.53
C ASP A 181 -2.11 -7.33 -36.19
N VAL A 182 -2.04 -6.58 -35.10
CA VAL A 182 -1.85 -7.17 -33.77
C VAL A 182 -3.15 -7.76 -33.21
N VAL A 183 -3.04 -8.97 -32.67
CA VAL A 183 -4.04 -9.59 -31.80
C VAL A 183 -3.38 -9.96 -30.47
N THR A 184 -4.11 -9.83 -29.37
CA THR A 184 -3.65 -10.22 -28.04
C THR A 184 -4.71 -11.05 -27.31
N ALA A 185 -4.25 -11.85 -26.34
CA ALA A 185 -5.09 -12.50 -25.34
C ALA A 185 -4.41 -12.44 -23.97
N LEU A 186 -5.14 -12.08 -22.92
CA LEU A 186 -4.69 -12.15 -21.52
C LEU A 186 -5.37 -13.30 -20.77
N VAL A 187 -4.55 -14.23 -20.29
CA VAL A 187 -5.00 -15.53 -19.80
C VAL A 187 -4.40 -15.84 -18.43
N PRO A 188 -5.22 -15.80 -17.35
CA PRO A 188 -4.83 -16.34 -16.06
C PRO A 188 -4.98 -17.86 -16.04
N THR A 189 -3.92 -18.57 -15.67
CA THR A 189 -3.86 -20.04 -15.57
C THR A 189 -3.26 -20.44 -14.22
N ASP A 190 -3.36 -21.71 -13.87
CA ASP A 190 -2.59 -22.25 -12.75
C ASP A 190 -1.14 -22.47 -13.21
N ASP A 191 -0.16 -22.21 -12.34
CA ASP A 191 1.26 -22.38 -12.70
C ASP A 191 1.69 -23.86 -12.75
N LYS A 192 1.06 -24.68 -11.91
CA LYS A 192 1.26 -26.13 -11.80
C LYS A 192 -0.05 -26.81 -11.42
N ALA A 193 -0.03 -28.13 -11.18
CA ALA A 193 -1.24 -28.86 -10.82
C ALA A 193 -1.91 -28.27 -9.56
N HIS A 194 -3.19 -27.92 -9.65
CA HIS A 194 -3.95 -27.22 -8.59
C HIS A 194 -3.99 -27.95 -7.24
N TYR A 195 -3.78 -29.26 -7.22
CA TYR A 195 -3.74 -30.09 -6.01
C TYR A 195 -2.34 -30.16 -5.38
N TYR A 196 -1.30 -29.68 -6.06
CA TYR A 196 0.05 -29.68 -5.53
C TYR A 196 0.21 -28.57 -4.49
N PRO A 197 0.93 -28.80 -3.37
CA PRO A 197 1.24 -27.73 -2.41
C PRO A 197 1.86 -26.53 -3.13
N ASP A 198 1.61 -25.32 -2.65
CA ASP A 198 2.14 -24.05 -3.21
C ASP A 198 1.72 -23.69 -4.65
N ALA A 199 0.85 -24.49 -5.29
CA ALA A 199 0.27 -24.15 -6.58
C ALA A 199 -0.36 -22.75 -6.56
N SER A 200 -0.08 -21.99 -7.59
CA SER A 200 -0.47 -20.60 -7.71
C SER A 200 -0.88 -20.31 -9.16
N PHE A 201 -0.46 -19.18 -9.73
CA PHE A 201 -0.96 -18.72 -11.01
C PHE A 201 0.12 -18.16 -11.93
N PHE A 202 -0.17 -18.20 -13.22
CA PHE A 202 0.40 -17.29 -14.20
C PHE A 202 -0.68 -16.36 -14.74
N ILE A 203 -0.31 -15.12 -15.07
CA ILE A 203 -1.06 -14.20 -15.93
C ILE A 203 -0.22 -14.04 -17.18
N THR A 204 -0.69 -14.57 -18.30
CA THR A 204 0.05 -14.55 -19.57
C THR A 204 -0.69 -13.66 -20.57
N LYS A 205 -0.04 -12.61 -21.05
CA LYS A 205 -0.45 -11.86 -22.24
C LYS A 205 0.36 -12.33 -23.44
N LEU A 206 -0.30 -12.92 -24.42
CA LEU A 206 0.30 -13.26 -25.71
C LEU A 206 -0.01 -12.18 -26.74
N ILE A 207 0.97 -11.93 -27.62
CA ILE A 207 0.89 -10.95 -28.69
C ILE A 207 1.30 -11.66 -29.97
N ALA A 208 0.43 -11.64 -30.98
CA ALA A 208 0.65 -12.28 -32.26
C ALA A 208 0.19 -11.41 -33.42
N ASP A 209 0.69 -11.71 -34.61
CA ASP A 209 0.14 -11.16 -35.85
C ASP A 209 -1.11 -11.95 -36.27
N ARG A 210 -2.21 -11.25 -36.51
CA ARG A 210 -3.52 -11.84 -36.83
C ARG A 210 -3.49 -12.59 -38.16
N SER A 211 -2.81 -12.02 -39.15
CA SER A 211 -2.83 -12.55 -40.52
C SER A 211 -1.97 -13.80 -40.67
N THR A 212 -0.79 -13.80 -40.05
CA THR A 212 0.21 -14.87 -40.18
C THR A 212 0.24 -15.82 -39.00
N ARG A 213 -0.47 -15.50 -37.90
CA ARG A 213 -0.41 -16.21 -36.61
C ARG A 213 0.99 -16.27 -36.00
N LYS A 214 1.95 -15.45 -36.46
CA LYS A 214 3.30 -15.42 -35.88
C LYS A 214 3.25 -14.90 -34.45
N LEU A 215 3.96 -15.58 -33.54
CA LEU A 215 4.21 -15.05 -32.20
C LEU A 215 5.08 -13.80 -32.32
N LEU A 216 4.68 -12.71 -31.66
CA LEU A 216 5.41 -11.44 -31.66
C LEU A 216 5.97 -11.08 -30.28
N GLY A 217 5.33 -11.54 -29.22
CA GLY A 217 5.79 -11.31 -27.87
C GLY A 217 4.92 -11.96 -26.80
N VAL A 218 5.46 -11.98 -25.58
CA VAL A 218 4.74 -12.42 -24.39
C VAL A 218 5.11 -11.56 -23.19
N GLN A 219 4.15 -11.36 -22.29
CA GLN A 219 4.34 -10.80 -20.96
C GLN A 219 3.71 -11.74 -19.94
N VAL A 220 4.44 -12.08 -18.87
CA VAL A 220 4.02 -13.10 -17.91
C VAL A 220 4.29 -12.61 -16.49
N PHE A 221 3.27 -12.70 -15.63
CA PHE A 221 3.40 -12.53 -14.18
C PHE A 221 3.01 -13.79 -13.43
N GLY A 222 3.62 -14.03 -12.28
CA GLY A 222 3.25 -15.12 -11.39
C GLY A 222 4.28 -15.29 -10.26
N PRO A 223 3.92 -15.85 -9.11
CA PRO A 223 4.87 -16.13 -8.04
C PRO A 223 5.79 -17.33 -8.35
N GLY A 224 5.37 -18.20 -9.28
CA GLY A 224 6.15 -19.34 -9.75
C GLY A 224 7.23 -19.00 -10.80
N SER A 225 7.62 -20.02 -11.58
CA SER A 225 8.68 -19.97 -12.59
C SER A 225 8.26 -19.25 -13.88
N VAL A 226 8.17 -17.91 -13.80
CA VAL A 226 7.83 -17.04 -14.94
C VAL A 226 8.87 -17.12 -16.07
N ASP A 227 10.14 -17.28 -15.71
CA ASP A 227 11.26 -17.50 -16.63
C ASP A 227 11.01 -18.66 -17.60
N LYS A 228 10.48 -19.80 -17.13
CA LYS A 228 10.11 -20.94 -17.99
C LYS A 228 9.16 -20.55 -19.13
N MET A 229 8.15 -19.75 -18.82
CA MET A 229 7.16 -19.28 -19.81
C MET A 229 7.79 -18.31 -20.82
N VAL A 230 8.69 -17.46 -20.34
CA VAL A 230 9.43 -16.50 -21.18
C VAL A 230 10.40 -17.23 -22.10
N ASP A 231 11.15 -18.21 -21.61
CA ASP A 231 12.14 -18.94 -22.41
C ASP A 231 11.51 -19.79 -23.51
N ILE A 232 10.32 -20.38 -23.27
CA ILE A 232 9.53 -21.03 -24.32
C ILE A 232 9.22 -20.04 -25.45
N ALA A 233 8.76 -18.83 -25.10
CA ALA A 233 8.51 -17.79 -26.10
C ALA A 233 9.80 -17.30 -26.78
N VAL A 234 10.93 -17.20 -26.07
CA VAL A 234 12.23 -16.85 -26.66
C VAL A 234 12.58 -17.83 -27.78
N MET A 235 12.45 -19.14 -27.53
CA MET A 235 12.71 -20.16 -28.55
C MET A 235 11.73 -20.07 -29.71
N GLY A 236 10.45 -19.89 -29.42
CA GLY A 236 9.42 -19.63 -30.42
C GLY A 236 9.74 -18.47 -31.36
N LEU A 237 10.06 -17.32 -30.79
CA LEU A 237 10.43 -16.11 -31.52
C LEU A 237 11.69 -16.31 -32.36
N ASN A 238 12.70 -17.01 -31.82
CA ASN A 238 13.92 -17.33 -32.56
C ASN A 238 13.69 -18.24 -33.77
N MET A 239 12.70 -19.13 -33.68
CA MET A 239 12.33 -20.03 -34.77
C MET A 239 11.33 -19.42 -35.74
N GLY A 240 10.84 -18.20 -35.48
CA GLY A 240 9.78 -17.58 -36.27
C GLY A 240 8.45 -18.33 -36.19
N ALA A 241 8.21 -19.01 -35.07
CA ALA A 241 7.08 -19.91 -34.86
C ALA A 241 5.72 -19.19 -34.97
N VAL A 242 4.74 -19.90 -35.51
CA VAL A 242 3.34 -19.52 -35.47
C VAL A 242 2.65 -20.14 -34.26
N LEU A 243 1.48 -19.64 -33.89
CA LEU A 243 0.72 -20.16 -32.76
C LEU A 243 0.44 -21.66 -32.87
N ASP A 244 0.16 -22.14 -34.08
CA ASP A 244 -0.15 -23.53 -34.39
C ASP A 244 1.01 -24.49 -34.06
N ASP A 245 2.27 -24.03 -34.10
CA ASP A 245 3.44 -24.82 -33.71
C ASP A 245 3.43 -25.19 -32.22
N PHE A 246 2.70 -24.43 -31.38
CA PHE A 246 2.61 -24.68 -29.94
C PHE A 246 1.38 -25.51 -29.53
N GLU A 247 0.38 -25.65 -30.40
CA GLU A 247 -0.90 -26.29 -30.03
C GLU A 247 -0.72 -27.72 -29.51
N ASN A 248 0.25 -28.48 -30.05
CA ASN A 248 0.58 -29.83 -29.59
C ASN A 248 2.03 -29.95 -29.09
N ALA A 249 2.63 -28.84 -28.62
CA ALA A 249 3.99 -28.87 -28.10
C ALA A 249 4.08 -29.71 -26.82
N ASP A 250 4.88 -30.78 -26.88
CA ASP A 250 5.10 -31.74 -25.79
C ASP A 250 6.08 -31.18 -24.75
N PHE A 251 5.59 -30.27 -23.90
CA PHE A 251 6.39 -29.69 -22.83
C PHE A 251 6.48 -30.60 -21.61
N ALA A 252 7.64 -30.56 -20.95
CA ALA A 252 7.90 -31.34 -19.74
C ALA A 252 6.83 -31.10 -18.65
N TYR A 253 6.22 -32.19 -18.19
CA TYR A 253 5.15 -32.20 -17.20
C TYR A 253 5.41 -33.21 -16.08
N ALA A 254 5.30 -32.70 -14.85
CA ALA A 254 4.89 -33.46 -13.67
C ALA A 254 4.13 -32.48 -12.74
N PRO A 255 3.28 -32.96 -11.82
CA PRO A 255 2.48 -32.10 -10.94
C PRO A 255 3.21 -30.91 -10.25
N PRO A 256 4.46 -31.05 -9.75
CA PRO A 256 5.19 -29.93 -9.15
C PRO A 256 5.64 -28.83 -10.12
N PHE A 257 5.69 -29.11 -11.43
CA PHE A 257 6.38 -28.25 -12.41
C PHE A 257 5.46 -27.62 -13.46
N SER A 258 4.27 -28.19 -13.68
CA SER A 258 3.33 -27.72 -14.69
C SER A 258 1.94 -28.34 -14.49
N THR A 259 0.96 -27.83 -15.23
CA THR A 259 -0.32 -28.49 -15.51
C THR A 259 -0.17 -29.47 -16.68
N ALA A 260 -1.13 -30.41 -16.81
CA ALA A 260 -1.13 -31.44 -17.86
C ALA A 260 -1.11 -30.84 -19.28
N ILE A 261 -1.92 -29.81 -19.52
CA ILE A 261 -1.73 -28.92 -20.68
C ILE A 261 -0.93 -27.74 -20.17
N HIS A 262 0.28 -27.53 -20.69
CA HIS A 262 1.18 -26.48 -20.21
C HIS A 262 0.50 -25.09 -20.24
N PRO A 263 0.71 -24.22 -19.23
CA PRO A 263 0.05 -22.92 -19.17
C PRO A 263 0.28 -22.04 -20.41
N PHE A 264 1.45 -22.14 -21.04
CA PHE A 264 1.76 -21.46 -22.30
C PHE A 264 0.85 -21.93 -23.44
N VAL A 265 0.67 -23.25 -23.58
CA VAL A 265 -0.19 -23.87 -24.60
C VAL A 265 -1.66 -23.49 -24.38
N GLN A 266 -2.11 -23.43 -23.12
CA GLN A 266 -3.46 -22.94 -22.82
C GLN A 266 -3.66 -21.50 -23.27
N ALA A 267 -2.67 -20.62 -23.06
CA ALA A 267 -2.76 -19.24 -23.53
C ALA A 267 -2.81 -19.18 -25.08
N VAL A 268 -2.04 -20.03 -25.76
CA VAL A 268 -2.08 -20.18 -27.22
C VAL A 268 -3.47 -20.60 -27.69
N TYR A 269 -4.08 -21.63 -27.09
CA TYR A 269 -5.45 -22.05 -27.43
C TYR A 269 -6.47 -20.93 -27.30
N VAL A 270 -6.38 -20.12 -26.25
CA VAL A 270 -7.30 -18.99 -26.07
C VAL A 270 -7.11 -17.95 -27.18
N LEU A 271 -5.87 -17.64 -27.55
CA LEU A 271 -5.59 -16.70 -28.64
C LEU A 271 -6.04 -17.25 -30.01
N MET A 272 -5.83 -18.54 -30.28
CA MET A 272 -6.32 -19.21 -31.49
C MET A 272 -7.85 -19.20 -31.54
N ASN A 273 -8.53 -19.58 -30.46
CA ASN A 273 -10.00 -19.50 -30.37
C ASN A 273 -10.52 -18.08 -30.65
N LYS A 274 -9.78 -17.04 -30.25
CA LYS A 274 -10.15 -15.64 -30.50
C LYS A 274 -9.97 -15.27 -31.97
N LEU A 275 -8.88 -15.74 -32.59
CA LEU A 275 -8.63 -15.59 -34.01
C LEU A 275 -9.68 -16.29 -34.87
N ASP A 276 -10.08 -17.49 -34.47
CA ASP A 276 -11.05 -18.33 -35.18
C ASP A 276 -12.51 -17.91 -34.92
N GLY A 277 -12.74 -16.92 -34.05
CA GLY A 277 -14.07 -16.45 -33.67
C GLY A 277 -14.85 -17.38 -32.74
N THR A 278 -14.23 -18.50 -32.32
CA THR A 278 -14.77 -19.45 -31.34
C THR A 278 -15.06 -18.76 -30.01
N ILE A 279 -14.20 -17.83 -29.59
CA ILE A 279 -14.48 -16.88 -28.49
C ILE A 279 -14.50 -15.45 -29.04
N VAL A 280 -15.48 -14.66 -28.63
CA VAL A 280 -15.42 -13.20 -28.78
C VAL A 280 -15.15 -12.59 -27.42
N SER A 281 -14.07 -11.85 -27.30
CA SER A 281 -13.57 -11.37 -26.02
C SER A 281 -13.21 -9.89 -26.05
N MET A 282 -13.13 -9.31 -24.85
CA MET A 282 -12.66 -7.95 -24.59
C MET A 282 -11.39 -8.03 -23.76
N THR A 283 -10.33 -7.39 -24.25
CA THR A 283 -9.05 -7.30 -23.53
C THR A 283 -9.18 -6.36 -22.30
N PRO A 284 -8.31 -6.49 -21.30
CA PRO A 284 -8.30 -5.54 -20.17
C PRO A 284 -8.03 -4.10 -20.59
N ALA A 285 -7.21 -3.88 -21.62
CA ALA A 285 -6.94 -2.55 -22.18
C ALA A 285 -8.22 -1.92 -22.78
N GLU A 286 -8.99 -2.70 -23.55
CA GLU A 286 -10.28 -2.25 -24.09
C GLU A 286 -11.32 -2.00 -22.99
N TYR A 287 -11.36 -2.86 -21.96
CA TYR A 287 -12.25 -2.71 -20.82
C TYR A 287 -11.94 -1.41 -20.05
N ALA A 288 -10.66 -1.16 -19.75
CA ALA A 288 -10.20 0.06 -19.09
C ALA A 288 -10.47 1.32 -19.92
N ALA A 289 -10.46 1.22 -21.25
CA ALA A 289 -10.83 2.29 -22.17
C ALA A 289 -12.36 2.51 -22.30
N GLY A 290 -13.18 1.77 -21.54
CA GLY A 290 -14.62 1.96 -21.50
C GLY A 290 -15.41 1.20 -22.57
N LYS A 291 -14.80 0.26 -23.30
CA LYS A 291 -15.49 -0.51 -24.37
C LYS A 291 -16.67 -1.35 -23.85
N ALA A 292 -16.72 -1.61 -22.55
CA ALA A 292 -17.84 -2.28 -21.87
C ALA A 292 -19.01 -1.34 -21.53
N GLU A 293 -18.97 -0.06 -21.89
CA GLU A 293 -20.10 0.84 -21.67
C GLU A 293 -21.36 0.35 -22.43
N GLY A 294 -22.48 0.28 -21.71
CA GLY A 294 -23.74 -0.25 -22.22
C GLY A 294 -23.84 -1.78 -22.28
N TYR A 295 -22.86 -2.51 -21.74
CA TYR A 295 -22.97 -3.96 -21.53
C TYR A 295 -23.60 -4.27 -20.16
N THR A 296 -24.50 -5.25 -20.15
CA THR A 296 -24.96 -5.89 -18.91
C THR A 296 -23.90 -6.89 -18.45
N VAL A 297 -23.39 -6.69 -17.24
CA VAL A 297 -22.40 -7.60 -16.63
C VAL A 297 -23.12 -8.83 -16.11
N VAL A 298 -22.69 -10.00 -16.59
CA VAL A 298 -23.20 -11.32 -16.20
C VAL A 298 -22.13 -12.06 -15.43
N ASP A 299 -22.40 -12.36 -14.16
CA ASP A 299 -21.52 -13.15 -13.31
C ASP A 299 -21.78 -14.64 -13.50
N VAL A 300 -20.74 -15.35 -13.89
CA VAL A 300 -20.74 -16.79 -14.18
C VAL A 300 -19.78 -17.54 -13.24
N ALA A 301 -19.41 -16.97 -12.10
CA ALA A 301 -18.69 -17.67 -11.05
C ALA A 301 -19.50 -18.89 -10.52
N PRO A 302 -18.89 -19.79 -9.72
CA PRO A 302 -19.62 -20.87 -9.06
C PRO A 302 -20.73 -20.38 -8.12
N GLU A 303 -20.53 -19.21 -7.52
CA GLU A 303 -21.46 -18.49 -6.65
C GLU A 303 -21.40 -17.00 -7.00
N PRO A 304 -22.45 -16.20 -6.70
CA PRO A 304 -22.44 -14.76 -6.94
C PRO A 304 -21.23 -14.08 -6.29
N SER A 305 -20.48 -13.32 -7.09
CA SER A 305 -19.18 -12.73 -6.75
C SER A 305 -19.01 -11.28 -7.21
N ILE A 306 -19.80 -10.84 -8.19
CA ILE A 306 -19.78 -9.47 -8.72
C ILE A 306 -21.07 -8.77 -8.30
N ARG A 307 -20.92 -7.75 -7.45
CA ARG A 307 -22.05 -7.00 -6.93
C ARG A 307 -22.80 -6.25 -8.04
N GLY A 308 -24.13 -6.32 -8.04
CA GLY A 308 -24.99 -5.69 -9.04
C GLY A 308 -25.01 -6.38 -10.41
N ALA A 309 -24.21 -7.42 -10.63
CA ALA A 309 -24.22 -8.19 -11.87
C ALA A 309 -25.37 -9.21 -11.88
N VAL A 310 -25.85 -9.56 -13.08
CA VAL A 310 -26.81 -10.65 -13.24
C VAL A 310 -26.09 -11.98 -13.03
N TYR A 311 -26.42 -12.71 -11.98
CA TYR A 311 -25.80 -14.02 -11.72
C TYR A 311 -26.43 -15.13 -12.57
N VAL A 312 -25.57 -15.96 -13.18
CA VAL A 312 -25.96 -17.13 -13.98
C VAL A 312 -25.20 -18.37 -13.49
N ASN A 313 -25.95 -19.34 -12.97
CA ASN A 313 -25.41 -20.67 -12.71
C ASN A 313 -25.22 -21.45 -14.03
N LEU A 314 -23.99 -21.49 -14.52
CA LEU A 314 -23.60 -22.19 -15.75
C LEU A 314 -24.15 -23.63 -15.82
N GLY A 315 -24.13 -24.39 -14.72
CA GLY A 315 -24.58 -25.78 -14.71
C GLY A 315 -26.07 -25.95 -15.01
N ALA A 316 -26.88 -24.94 -14.68
CA ALA A 316 -28.33 -24.95 -14.83
C ALA A 316 -28.82 -24.40 -16.19
N VAL A 317 -27.93 -23.88 -17.04
CA VAL A 317 -28.31 -23.32 -18.35
C VAL A 317 -28.62 -24.44 -19.34
N ASN A 318 -29.91 -24.66 -19.59
CA ASN A 318 -30.48 -25.62 -20.55
C ASN A 318 -31.44 -24.96 -21.58
N GLY A 319 -31.44 -23.63 -21.67
CA GLY A 319 -32.30 -22.86 -22.54
C GLY A 319 -32.00 -21.36 -22.47
N GLU A 320 -32.97 -20.55 -22.88
CA GLU A 320 -32.91 -19.09 -22.70
C GLU A 320 -32.84 -18.70 -21.22
N ILE A 321 -32.05 -17.67 -20.92
CA ILE A 321 -31.89 -17.16 -19.56
C ILE A 321 -32.91 -16.06 -19.34
N LYS A 322 -33.86 -16.32 -18.44
CA LYS A 322 -34.88 -15.35 -18.05
C LYS A 322 -34.22 -14.04 -17.57
N GLY A 323 -34.59 -12.93 -18.18
CA GLY A 323 -34.08 -11.59 -17.84
C GLY A 323 -32.90 -11.12 -18.70
N LEU A 324 -32.35 -11.95 -19.58
CA LEU A 324 -31.32 -11.56 -20.55
C LEU A 324 -31.86 -11.64 -21.97
N GLY A 325 -31.86 -10.52 -22.69
CA GLY A 325 -32.30 -10.46 -24.09
C GLY A 325 -31.29 -11.09 -25.05
N LYS A 326 -31.76 -11.69 -26.14
CA LYS A 326 -30.88 -12.32 -27.16
C LYS A 326 -29.95 -11.34 -27.88
N GLU A 327 -30.47 -10.14 -28.13
CA GLU A 327 -29.72 -9.05 -28.80
C GLU A 327 -29.03 -8.11 -27.79
N GLU A 328 -29.18 -8.37 -26.49
CA GLU A 328 -28.59 -7.54 -25.44
C GLU A 328 -27.06 -7.69 -25.43
N LYS A 329 -26.35 -6.59 -25.16
CA LYS A 329 -24.90 -6.62 -25.01
C LYS A 329 -24.53 -7.23 -23.66
N LEU A 330 -24.05 -8.46 -23.66
CA LEU A 330 -23.73 -9.21 -22.44
C LEU A 330 -22.22 -9.33 -22.25
N LEU A 331 -21.70 -8.81 -21.15
CA LEU A 331 -20.31 -8.99 -20.74
C LEU A 331 -20.22 -10.12 -19.71
N LEU A 332 -19.69 -11.26 -20.14
CA LEU A 332 -19.62 -12.48 -19.35
C LEU A 332 -18.33 -12.50 -18.53
N VAL A 333 -18.47 -12.55 -17.21
CA VAL A 333 -17.35 -12.45 -16.26
C VAL A 333 -17.40 -13.61 -15.28
N CYS A 334 -16.24 -14.16 -14.93
CA CYS A 334 -16.09 -15.13 -13.84
C CYS A 334 -14.75 -14.86 -13.12
N ALA A 335 -14.14 -15.84 -12.48
CA ALA A 335 -12.83 -15.66 -11.84
C ALA A 335 -11.70 -15.44 -12.87
N LYS A 336 -11.48 -16.39 -13.78
CA LYS A 336 -10.32 -16.39 -14.72
C LYS A 336 -10.69 -16.35 -16.22
N GLY A 337 -11.98 -16.27 -16.56
CA GLY A 337 -12.49 -16.22 -17.95
C GLY A 337 -13.08 -17.53 -18.49
N LYS A 338 -12.56 -18.71 -18.07
CA LYS A 338 -12.98 -20.04 -18.58
C LYS A 338 -14.50 -20.29 -18.56
N ARG A 339 -15.18 -19.98 -17.45
CA ARG A 339 -16.64 -20.19 -17.33
C ARG A 339 -17.43 -19.20 -18.19
N GLY A 340 -16.91 -17.99 -18.39
CA GLY A 340 -17.47 -17.01 -19.33
C GLY A 340 -17.45 -17.52 -20.76
N TYR A 341 -16.34 -18.13 -21.19
CA TYR A 341 -16.24 -18.81 -22.50
C TYR A 341 -17.27 -19.94 -22.66
N PHE A 342 -17.39 -20.81 -21.65
CA PHE A 342 -18.40 -21.89 -21.70
C PHE A 342 -19.83 -21.36 -21.77
N LEU A 343 -20.14 -20.29 -21.03
CA LEU A 343 -21.45 -19.65 -21.12
C LEU A 343 -21.66 -19.02 -22.50
N GLN A 344 -20.66 -18.33 -23.06
CA GLN A 344 -20.74 -17.72 -24.39
C GLN A 344 -21.17 -18.75 -25.44
N ASN A 345 -20.53 -19.93 -25.45
CA ASN A 345 -20.86 -20.98 -26.40
C ASN A 345 -22.28 -21.51 -26.23
N ARG A 346 -22.75 -21.68 -24.98
CA ARG A 346 -24.13 -22.08 -24.71
C ARG A 346 -25.14 -21.00 -25.14
N LEU A 347 -24.86 -19.74 -24.83
CA LEU A 347 -25.73 -18.63 -25.21
C LEU A 347 -25.82 -18.49 -26.74
N ARG A 348 -24.70 -18.61 -27.46
CA ARG A 348 -24.71 -18.63 -28.93
C ARG A 348 -25.58 -19.76 -29.49
N HIS A 349 -25.50 -20.96 -28.91
CA HIS A 349 -26.37 -22.08 -29.29
C HIS A 349 -27.86 -21.76 -29.11
N TYR A 350 -28.24 -21.00 -28.07
CA TYR A 350 -29.63 -20.55 -27.84
C TYR A 350 -30.01 -19.25 -28.57
N GLY A 351 -29.14 -18.74 -29.45
CA GLY A 351 -29.42 -17.61 -30.33
C GLY A 351 -29.09 -16.23 -29.75
N TYR A 352 -28.25 -16.14 -28.72
CA TYR A 352 -27.73 -14.85 -28.26
C TYR A 352 -26.62 -14.36 -29.18
N THR A 353 -26.72 -13.11 -29.65
CA THR A 353 -25.87 -12.56 -30.71
C THR A 353 -24.74 -11.67 -30.18
N ASN A 354 -24.96 -10.96 -29.06
CA ASN A 354 -24.07 -9.91 -28.56
C ASN A 354 -23.38 -10.29 -27.23
N THR A 355 -22.76 -11.47 -27.19
CA THR A 355 -22.03 -11.98 -26.03
C THR A 355 -20.52 -11.75 -26.13
N VAL A 356 -19.89 -11.22 -25.09
CA VAL A 356 -18.44 -10.95 -25.03
C VAL A 356 -17.87 -11.44 -23.70
N VAL A 357 -16.73 -12.13 -23.73
CA VAL A 357 -16.02 -12.60 -22.52
C VAL A 357 -14.96 -11.58 -22.11
N LEU A 358 -14.91 -11.19 -20.83
CA LEU A 358 -13.83 -10.35 -20.32
C LEU A 358 -12.57 -11.20 -20.06
N GLU A 359 -11.49 -10.92 -20.80
CA GLU A 359 -10.18 -11.55 -20.59
C GLU A 359 -9.60 -11.16 -19.23
N GLY A 360 -8.93 -12.09 -18.56
CA GLY A 360 -8.48 -11.90 -17.18
C GLY A 360 -9.60 -11.86 -16.12
N ALA A 361 -10.84 -11.57 -16.53
CA ALA A 361 -12.04 -11.49 -15.70
C ALA A 361 -11.80 -10.77 -14.35
N THR A 362 -12.38 -11.19 -13.23
CA THR A 362 -12.14 -10.52 -11.93
C THR A 362 -10.75 -10.76 -11.35
N PHE A 363 -10.01 -11.76 -11.85
CA PHE A 363 -8.64 -12.04 -11.39
C PHE A 363 -7.66 -10.93 -11.77
N PHE A 364 -7.85 -10.32 -12.94
CA PHE A 364 -7.00 -9.25 -13.44
C PHE A 364 -7.67 -7.87 -13.37
N ASN A 365 -8.96 -7.81 -13.66
CA ASN A 365 -9.70 -6.55 -13.78
C ASN A 365 -10.44 -6.21 -12.48
N ASP A 366 -10.57 -4.90 -12.24
CA ASP A 366 -11.51 -4.37 -11.24
C ASP A 366 -12.86 -4.18 -11.95
N VAL A 367 -13.73 -5.18 -11.87
CA VAL A 367 -14.98 -5.22 -12.64
C VAL A 367 -16.06 -4.43 -11.92
N LYS A 368 -16.51 -3.36 -12.57
CA LYS A 368 -17.54 -2.46 -12.04
C LYS A 368 -18.84 -2.60 -12.81
N VAL A 369 -19.96 -2.58 -12.10
CA VAL A 369 -21.30 -2.58 -12.69
C VAL A 369 -21.91 -1.19 -12.53
N LYS A 370 -22.18 -0.51 -13.64
CA LYS A 370 -22.89 0.79 -13.65
C LYS A 370 -24.39 0.55 -13.45
N ASN A 371 -24.85 0.17 -12.26
CA ASN A 371 -26.26 0.19 -11.91
C ASN A 371 -26.46 0.90 -10.58
N ASN A 372 -27.60 1.58 -10.41
CA ASN A 372 -28.02 2.19 -9.14
C ASN A 372 -27.98 1.12 -8.04
N ILE A 373 -26.94 1.13 -7.22
CA ILE A 373 -26.71 0.12 -6.19
C ILE A 373 -27.67 0.38 -5.03
N GLU A 374 -28.92 -0.04 -5.20
CA GLU A 374 -29.87 -0.19 -4.09
C GLU A 374 -29.60 -1.48 -3.29
N GLU A 375 -28.73 -2.37 -3.78
CA GLU A 375 -28.36 -3.60 -3.09
C GLU A 375 -27.45 -3.34 -1.89
N ALA A 376 -27.73 -3.97 -0.76
CA ALA A 376 -26.91 -3.85 0.43
C ALA A 376 -25.50 -4.46 0.22
N VAL A 377 -24.48 -3.87 0.85
CA VAL A 377 -23.13 -4.46 0.93
C VAL A 377 -23.20 -5.74 1.77
N SER A 378 -22.43 -6.76 1.39
CA SER A 378 -22.35 -7.99 2.19
C SER A 378 -21.81 -7.70 3.60
N LYS A 379 -22.24 -8.45 4.62
CA LYS A 379 -21.73 -8.27 6.00
C LYS A 379 -20.22 -8.51 6.11
N GLU A 380 -19.69 -9.38 5.25
CA GLU A 380 -18.27 -9.69 5.16
C GLU A 380 -17.49 -8.48 4.66
N ASP A 381 -17.96 -7.84 3.59
CA ASP A 381 -17.37 -6.63 3.05
C ASP A 381 -17.51 -5.43 3.99
N GLU A 382 -18.68 -5.27 4.64
CA GLU A 382 -18.83 -4.26 5.68
C GLU A 382 -17.80 -4.45 6.79
N THR A 383 -17.54 -5.69 7.21
CA THR A 383 -16.54 -6.01 8.24
C THR A 383 -15.13 -5.72 7.73
N ARG A 384 -14.84 -6.07 6.47
CA ARG A 384 -13.56 -5.82 5.81
C ARG A 384 -13.25 -4.33 5.73
N VAL A 385 -14.14 -3.52 5.16
CA VAL A 385 -13.90 -2.07 5.00
C VAL A 385 -13.99 -1.33 6.32
N LYS A 386 -14.73 -1.85 7.30
CA LYS A 386 -14.66 -1.36 8.68
C LYS A 386 -13.28 -1.48 9.26
N ALA A 387 -12.51 -2.53 8.95
CA ALA A 387 -11.11 -2.63 9.37
C ALA A 387 -10.21 -1.59 8.68
N LEU A 388 -10.60 -1.09 7.51
CA LEU A 388 -9.92 -0.06 6.73
C LEU A 388 -10.30 1.38 7.12
N GLY A 389 -11.16 1.55 8.12
CA GLY A 389 -11.60 2.88 8.59
C GLY A 389 -12.93 3.37 8.03
N PHE A 390 -13.69 2.50 7.34
CA PHE A 390 -14.97 2.86 6.72
C PHE A 390 -16.16 2.36 7.53
N LEU A 391 -16.96 3.29 8.04
CA LEU A 391 -18.15 2.97 8.82
C LEU A 391 -19.40 3.04 7.94
N LYS A 392 -20.17 1.95 7.92
CA LYS A 392 -21.40 1.85 7.13
C LYS A 392 -22.39 2.96 7.50
N ASP A 393 -22.86 3.73 6.51
CA ASP A 393 -23.99 4.62 6.70
C ASP A 393 -25.28 3.78 6.69
N LYS A 394 -25.89 3.64 7.87
CA LYS A 394 -27.10 2.82 8.08
C LYS A 394 -28.31 3.30 7.29
N ARG A 395 -28.30 4.52 6.76
CA ARG A 395 -29.38 5.09 5.95
C ARG A 395 -29.28 4.67 4.48
N THR A 396 -28.19 4.02 4.09
CA THR A 396 -27.89 3.72 2.69
C THR A 396 -27.51 2.25 2.51
N PRO A 397 -27.87 1.63 1.37
CA PRO A 397 -27.49 0.25 1.08
C PRO A 397 -26.00 0.09 0.78
N ASP A 398 -25.32 1.13 0.28
CA ASP A 398 -23.96 1.02 -0.26
C ASP A 398 -22.93 2.06 0.22
N LYS A 399 -23.31 3.10 0.96
CA LYS A 399 -22.37 4.17 1.35
C LYS A 399 -21.73 3.97 2.73
N PHE A 400 -20.57 4.58 2.89
CA PHE A 400 -19.72 4.56 4.08
C PHE A 400 -19.16 5.94 4.40
N ASN A 401 -18.78 6.14 5.65
CA ASN A 401 -18.01 7.29 6.09
C ASN A 401 -16.57 6.83 6.34
N GLY A 402 -15.63 7.32 5.55
CA GLY A 402 -14.22 6.94 5.61
C GLY A 402 -13.44 7.88 6.51
N ARG A 403 -12.72 7.34 7.49
CA ARG A 403 -11.93 8.13 8.45
C ARG A 403 -10.49 8.35 7.99
N VAL A 404 -10.14 9.60 7.72
CA VAL A 404 -8.78 10.06 7.43
C VAL A 404 -8.03 10.32 8.74
N ILE A 405 -6.84 9.74 8.87
CA ILE A 405 -5.95 9.96 10.00
C ILE A 405 -5.18 11.27 9.81
N THR A 406 -5.26 12.17 10.79
CA THR A 406 -4.76 13.56 10.71
C THR A 406 -3.59 13.83 11.65
N ARG A 407 -2.82 12.79 12.00
CA ARG A 407 -1.66 12.85 12.92
C ARG A 407 -1.93 13.78 14.12
N ASN A 408 -2.94 13.42 14.90
CA ASN A 408 -3.34 14.10 16.14
C ASN A 408 -3.95 15.51 15.92
N GLY A 409 -4.60 15.72 14.77
CA GLY A 409 -5.25 16.98 14.42
C GLY A 409 -4.34 18.03 13.79
N LYS A 410 -3.13 17.63 13.36
CA LYS A 410 -2.13 18.48 12.71
C LYS A 410 -1.96 18.05 11.25
N ILE A 411 -2.58 18.81 10.36
CA ILE A 411 -2.47 18.66 8.90
C ILE A 411 -1.98 19.96 8.28
N THR A 412 -1.36 19.85 7.11
CA THR A 412 -0.95 20.97 6.27
C THR A 412 -2.14 21.52 5.48
N ALA A 413 -1.99 22.71 4.90
CA ALA A 413 -3.00 23.29 4.02
C ALA A 413 -3.24 22.44 2.76
N GLU A 414 -2.17 21.83 2.22
CA GLU A 414 -2.23 20.92 1.08
C GLU A 414 -3.03 19.66 1.41
N GLU A 415 -2.74 19.01 2.54
CA GLU A 415 -3.51 17.84 2.98
C GLU A 415 -4.98 18.17 3.24
N ALA A 416 -5.28 19.34 3.81
CA ALA A 416 -6.65 19.79 3.97
C ALA A 416 -7.36 19.97 2.62
N HIS A 417 -6.66 20.51 1.62
CA HIS A 417 -7.17 20.62 0.25
C HIS A 417 -7.41 19.25 -0.37
N THR A 418 -6.46 18.32 -0.28
CA THR A 418 -6.62 16.95 -0.78
C THR A 418 -7.81 16.24 -0.14
N ILE A 419 -8.04 16.38 1.18
CA ILE A 419 -9.21 15.78 1.83
C ILE A 419 -10.51 16.37 1.27
N ALA A 420 -10.55 17.67 1.02
CA ALA A 420 -11.72 18.32 0.45
C ALA A 420 -11.99 17.86 -0.99
N GLU A 421 -10.96 17.79 -1.83
CA GLU A 421 -11.06 17.29 -3.21
C GLU A 421 -11.46 15.81 -3.23
N ALA A 422 -10.84 14.98 -2.39
CA ALA A 422 -11.20 13.57 -2.24
C ALA A 422 -12.67 13.39 -1.82
N ALA A 423 -13.19 14.27 -0.95
CA ALA A 423 -14.59 14.25 -0.56
C ALA A 423 -15.52 14.55 -1.74
N GLN A 424 -15.15 15.49 -2.63
CA GLN A 424 -15.90 15.81 -3.84
C GLN A 424 -15.84 14.69 -4.88
N LEU A 425 -14.67 14.09 -5.08
CA LEU A 425 -14.43 13.06 -6.09
C LEU A 425 -15.06 11.71 -5.73
N TYR A 426 -14.95 11.32 -4.46
CA TYR A 426 -15.25 9.94 -4.04
C TYR A 426 -16.37 9.82 -3.01
N GLY A 427 -16.77 10.93 -2.37
CA GLY A 427 -17.80 10.98 -1.34
C GLY A 427 -18.97 11.90 -1.71
N SER A 428 -19.63 12.48 -0.70
CA SER A 428 -20.72 13.44 -0.86
C SER A 428 -20.25 14.90 -0.99
N GLY A 429 -18.94 15.16 -0.93
CA GLY A 429 -18.37 16.50 -0.74
C GLY A 429 -18.35 16.97 0.72
N GLU A 430 -18.97 16.23 1.64
CA GLU A 430 -19.01 16.59 3.07
C GLU A 430 -17.84 15.98 3.84
N VAL A 431 -17.26 16.79 4.72
CA VAL A 431 -16.20 16.38 5.65
C VAL A 431 -16.61 16.72 7.07
N THR A 432 -16.53 15.74 7.96
CA THR A 432 -16.82 15.92 9.39
C THR A 432 -15.62 15.66 10.27
N MET A 433 -15.52 16.33 11.41
CA MET A 433 -14.43 16.15 12.37
C MET A 433 -14.88 15.28 13.54
N THR A 434 -14.03 14.37 13.99
CA THR A 434 -14.31 13.48 15.12
C THR A 434 -13.78 14.05 16.43
N SER A 435 -14.28 13.54 17.55
CA SER A 435 -13.78 13.86 18.90
C SER A 435 -12.33 13.43 19.16
N ARG A 436 -11.72 12.64 18.25
CA ARG A 436 -10.29 12.28 18.29
C ARG A 436 -9.46 13.09 17.28
N LEU A 437 -9.98 14.24 16.84
CA LEU A 437 -9.30 15.17 15.92
C LEU A 437 -9.01 14.60 14.52
N THR A 438 -9.64 13.48 14.15
CA THR A 438 -9.59 12.92 12.79
C THR A 438 -10.68 13.52 11.91
N MET A 439 -10.53 13.43 10.59
CA MET A 439 -11.54 13.85 9.62
C MET A 439 -12.24 12.63 9.02
N GLU A 440 -13.51 12.77 8.66
CA GLU A 440 -14.33 11.74 8.04
C GLU A 440 -14.93 12.28 6.75
N ILE A 441 -14.63 11.64 5.62
CA ILE A 441 -15.26 11.88 4.33
C ILE A 441 -16.57 11.09 4.30
N GLN A 442 -17.69 11.78 4.09
CA GLN A 442 -19.00 11.15 4.16
C GLN A 442 -19.51 10.65 2.81
N GLY A 443 -20.45 9.69 2.87
CA GLY A 443 -21.21 9.27 1.70
C GLY A 443 -20.40 8.59 0.60
N VAL A 444 -19.28 7.95 0.96
CA VAL A 444 -18.39 7.22 0.04
C VAL A 444 -19.08 5.93 -0.42
N PRO A 445 -19.43 5.77 -1.71
CA PRO A 445 -19.92 4.50 -2.23
C PRO A 445 -18.90 3.39 -2.01
N TYR A 446 -19.37 2.16 -1.76
CA TYR A 446 -18.49 1.01 -1.52
C TYR A 446 -17.39 0.86 -2.59
N ASP A 447 -17.74 1.04 -3.86
CA ASP A 447 -16.82 0.87 -5.00
C ASP A 447 -15.78 2.00 -5.11
N ASN A 448 -16.01 3.11 -4.39
CA ASN A 448 -15.09 4.25 -4.30
C ASN A 448 -14.15 4.14 -3.10
N ILE A 449 -14.28 3.14 -2.23
CA ILE A 449 -13.44 2.98 -1.04
C ILE A 449 -11.96 2.84 -1.41
N GLU A 450 -11.60 1.91 -2.28
CA GLU A 450 -10.20 1.71 -2.67
C GLU A 450 -9.66 2.88 -3.51
N PRO A 451 -10.40 3.42 -4.52
CA PRO A 451 -9.98 4.65 -5.21
C PRO A 451 -9.70 5.83 -4.27
N LEU A 452 -10.57 6.04 -3.27
CA LEU A 452 -10.38 7.09 -2.28
C LEU A 452 -9.11 6.88 -1.46
N ARG A 453 -8.87 5.64 -0.99
CA ARG A 453 -7.67 5.30 -0.22
C ARG A 453 -6.40 5.51 -1.04
N GLU A 454 -6.40 5.07 -2.30
CA GLU A 454 -5.26 5.26 -3.21
C GLU A 454 -4.99 6.74 -3.45
N TYR A 455 -6.03 7.55 -3.67
CA TYR A 455 -5.91 8.99 -3.87
C TYR A 455 -5.32 9.70 -2.63
N LEU A 456 -5.87 9.44 -1.43
CA LEU A 456 -5.36 10.03 -0.20
C LEU A 456 -3.91 9.62 0.10
N MET A 457 -3.56 8.36 -0.18
CA MET A 457 -2.20 7.84 0.00
C MET A 457 -1.19 8.56 -0.88
N GLN A 458 -1.60 9.10 -2.05
CA GLN A 458 -0.72 9.92 -2.89
C GLN A 458 -0.33 11.25 -2.26
N ALA A 459 -1.10 11.77 -1.30
CA ALA A 459 -0.75 12.95 -0.50
C ALA A 459 -0.14 12.62 0.87
N GLY A 460 0.19 11.35 1.13
CA GLY A 460 0.72 10.91 2.44
C GLY A 460 -0.34 10.85 3.55
N LEU A 461 -1.62 10.87 3.17
CA LEU A 461 -2.74 10.65 4.08
C LEU A 461 -3.13 9.18 4.07
N GLU A 462 -3.59 8.69 5.20
CA GLU A 462 -4.06 7.32 5.34
C GLU A 462 -5.42 7.27 6.03
N MET A 463 -6.11 6.13 5.87
CA MET A 463 -7.40 5.89 6.49
C MET A 463 -7.34 4.73 7.47
N GLY A 464 -8.14 4.81 8.53
CA GLY A 464 -8.16 3.74 9.52
C GLY A 464 -8.70 4.15 10.89
N GLY A 465 -8.06 3.61 11.92
CA GLY A 465 -8.39 3.95 13.31
C GLY A 465 -9.67 3.31 13.83
N THR A 466 -10.00 2.11 13.35
CA THR A 466 -11.14 1.24 13.73
C THR A 466 -10.65 -0.11 14.28
N GLY A 467 -11.57 -0.98 14.75
CA GLY A 467 -11.22 -2.32 15.26
C GLY A 467 -10.68 -2.39 16.70
N SER A 468 -10.27 -3.60 17.10
CA SER A 468 -9.66 -3.93 18.39
C SER A 468 -8.13 -3.81 18.32
N LYS A 469 -7.66 -2.58 18.13
CA LYS A 469 -6.25 -2.21 17.99
C LYS A 469 -5.99 -0.90 18.74
N VAL A 470 -4.74 -0.46 18.78
CA VAL A 470 -4.39 0.92 19.18
C VAL A 470 -5.14 1.90 18.27
N ARG A 471 -5.71 2.94 18.86
CA ARG A 471 -6.44 4.00 18.13
C ARG A 471 -5.52 5.20 17.88
N PRO A 472 -5.83 6.03 16.85
CA PRO A 472 -5.09 7.25 16.59
C PRO A 472 -4.96 8.08 17.87
N VAL A 473 -3.73 8.46 18.18
CA VAL A 473 -3.39 9.21 19.40
C VAL A 473 -4.10 10.57 19.37
N VAL A 474 -4.40 11.13 20.54
CA VAL A 474 -5.00 12.46 20.63
C VAL A 474 -4.05 13.33 21.44
N SER A 475 -3.76 14.53 20.95
CA SER A 475 -2.95 15.50 21.67
C SER A 475 -3.65 16.85 21.79
N CYS A 476 -3.22 17.67 22.75
CA CYS A 476 -3.64 19.06 22.83
C CYS A 476 -2.87 19.95 21.83
N LYS A 477 -2.80 21.27 22.08
CA LYS A 477 -2.31 22.30 21.14
C LYS A 477 -0.78 22.31 20.86
N GLY A 478 -0.05 21.24 21.17
CA GLY A 478 1.41 21.20 21.05
C GLY A 478 2.11 22.26 21.93
N THR A 479 3.20 22.82 21.42
CA THR A 479 4.01 23.86 22.09
C THR A 479 3.41 25.26 22.06
N THR A 480 2.31 25.48 21.34
CA THR A 480 1.70 26.82 21.19
C THR A 480 0.90 27.27 22.41
N CYS A 481 0.57 26.34 23.32
CA CYS A 481 -0.18 26.64 24.52
C CYS A 481 0.73 27.24 25.59
N GLN A 482 0.41 28.44 26.09
CA GLN A 482 1.10 29.07 27.24
C GLN A 482 1.07 28.23 28.54
N TYR A 483 0.26 27.19 28.60
CA TYR A 483 0.14 26.29 29.74
C TYR A 483 0.81 24.93 29.52
N GLY A 484 1.31 24.66 28.31
CA GLY A 484 1.99 23.41 27.99
C GLY A 484 3.29 23.27 28.75
N LEU A 485 3.49 22.11 29.38
CA LEU A 485 4.72 21.76 30.10
C LEU A 485 5.60 20.79 29.29
N ILE A 486 5.06 20.21 28.21
CA ILE A 486 5.72 19.26 27.31
C ILE A 486 5.28 19.52 25.86
N ASP A 487 6.09 19.10 24.89
CA ASP A 487 5.69 19.09 23.48
C ASP A 487 4.75 17.91 23.20
N THR A 488 3.46 18.17 23.24
CA THR A 488 2.46 17.11 23.01
C THR A 488 2.40 16.64 21.57
N PHE A 489 2.81 17.45 20.58
CA PHE A 489 2.79 17.00 19.19
C PHE A 489 3.95 16.05 18.92
N ALA A 490 5.16 16.40 19.33
CA ALA A 490 6.32 15.52 19.19
C ALA A 490 6.10 14.17 19.89
N LEU A 491 5.65 14.19 21.15
CA LEU A 491 5.41 12.95 21.91
C LEU A 491 4.26 12.12 21.31
N SER A 492 3.18 12.75 20.87
CA SER A 492 2.05 12.00 20.30
C SER A 492 2.33 11.44 18.91
N GLU A 493 3.16 12.12 18.11
CA GLU A 493 3.66 11.61 16.83
C GLU A 493 4.56 10.40 17.04
N GLU A 494 5.47 10.44 18.01
CA GLU A 494 6.32 9.29 18.34
C GLU A 494 5.52 8.07 18.84
N ILE A 495 4.51 8.29 19.70
CA ILE A 495 3.58 7.23 20.12
C ILE A 495 2.78 6.69 18.91
N HIS A 496 2.40 7.56 17.99
CA HIS A 496 1.68 7.19 16.77
C HIS A 496 2.52 6.24 15.91
N GLU A 497 3.76 6.61 15.59
CA GLU A 497 4.65 5.77 14.78
C GLU A 497 4.98 4.45 15.49
N ARG A 498 5.37 4.49 16.76
CA ARG A 498 5.78 3.27 17.48
C ARG A 498 4.62 2.30 17.71
N PHE A 499 3.43 2.81 18.07
CA PHE A 499 2.35 1.95 18.59
C PHE A 499 1.07 1.94 17.74
N PHE A 500 0.79 2.97 16.94
CA PHE A 500 -0.32 2.88 15.99
C PHE A 500 0.15 2.19 14.69
N HIS A 501 1.28 2.60 14.10
CA HIS A 501 1.86 1.91 12.94
C HIS A 501 2.60 0.63 13.33
N GLY A 502 3.53 0.69 14.29
CA GLY A 502 4.35 -0.45 14.68
C GLY A 502 3.58 -1.65 15.25
N TYR A 503 2.37 -1.44 15.76
CA TYR A 503 1.48 -2.49 16.28
C TYR A 503 0.20 -2.66 15.43
N SER A 504 0.23 -2.20 14.18
CA SER A 504 -0.94 -2.23 13.28
C SER A 504 -1.50 -3.65 13.05
N ASP A 505 -0.65 -4.68 13.08
CA ASP A 505 -1.06 -6.09 12.97
C ASP A 505 -1.38 -6.77 14.32
N VAL A 506 -1.15 -6.07 15.44
CA VAL A 506 -1.40 -6.60 16.78
C VAL A 506 -2.86 -6.41 17.16
N LYS A 507 -3.57 -7.54 17.32
CA LYS A 507 -4.94 -7.54 17.85
C LYS A 507 -4.93 -7.42 19.36
N LEU A 508 -5.75 -6.52 19.88
CA LEU A 508 -5.99 -6.34 21.31
C LEU A 508 -7.36 -6.90 21.69
N PRO A 509 -7.64 -7.16 22.99
CA PRO A 509 -8.96 -7.62 23.41
C PRO A 509 -10.09 -6.68 22.97
N HIS A 510 -9.82 -5.37 22.97
CA HIS A 510 -10.69 -4.32 22.49
C HIS A 510 -9.86 -3.10 22.00
N LYS A 511 -10.51 -2.02 21.53
CA LYS A 511 -9.84 -0.74 21.19
C LYS A 511 -9.08 -0.16 22.38
N PHE A 512 -7.84 0.29 22.15
CA PHE A 512 -6.97 0.93 23.14
C PHE A 512 -6.70 2.39 22.75
N LYS A 513 -7.08 3.34 23.59
CA LYS A 513 -7.01 4.77 23.33
C LYS A 513 -5.92 5.43 24.16
N ILE A 514 -5.08 6.22 23.50
CA ILE A 514 -4.02 7.01 24.15
C ILE A 514 -4.35 8.51 23.98
N ALA A 515 -4.08 9.31 25.00
CA ALA A 515 -4.19 10.76 24.94
C ALA A 515 -3.02 11.47 25.65
N VAL A 516 -2.49 12.52 25.02
CA VAL A 516 -1.32 13.29 25.48
C VAL A 516 -1.73 14.74 25.76
N GLY A 517 -1.81 15.10 27.03
CA GLY A 517 -2.08 16.45 27.51
C GLY A 517 -0.81 17.20 27.89
N GLY A 518 -0.73 18.49 27.59
CA GLY A 518 0.47 19.28 27.89
C GLY A 518 0.60 19.62 29.38
N CYS A 519 -0.47 19.53 30.15
CA CYS A 519 -0.53 19.97 31.54
C CYS A 519 -1.76 19.39 32.28
N PRO A 520 -1.86 19.60 33.61
CA PRO A 520 -3.00 19.16 34.41
C PRO A 520 -4.36 19.80 34.09
N ASN A 521 -4.44 20.81 33.21
CA ASN A 521 -5.73 21.37 32.77
C ASN A 521 -6.57 20.38 31.95
N ASN A 522 -5.97 19.28 31.50
CA ASN A 522 -6.69 18.09 31.03
C ASN A 522 -7.63 18.30 29.83
N CYS A 523 -7.30 19.21 28.90
CA CYS A 523 -8.19 19.58 27.77
C CYS A 523 -8.58 18.42 26.85
N VAL A 524 -7.70 17.43 26.69
CA VAL A 524 -7.95 16.21 25.89
C VAL A 524 -8.36 15.00 26.73
N LYS A 525 -8.66 15.23 28.02
CA LYS A 525 -9.11 14.25 28.99
C LYS A 525 -8.26 12.97 29.07
N PRO A 526 -6.92 13.03 29.23
CA PRO A 526 -6.06 11.86 29.40
C PRO A 526 -6.57 10.82 30.41
N ASP A 527 -7.14 11.24 31.55
CA ASP A 527 -7.70 10.33 32.56
C ASP A 527 -9.00 9.60 32.13
N LEU A 528 -9.56 9.91 30.96
CA LEU A 528 -10.72 9.22 30.39
C LEU A 528 -10.37 8.35 29.17
N ASN A 529 -9.08 8.21 28.86
CA ASN A 529 -8.55 7.30 27.86
C ASN A 529 -7.93 6.07 28.53
N ASP A 530 -7.78 4.98 27.78
CA ASP A 530 -7.22 3.73 28.33
C ASP A 530 -5.82 4.00 28.92
N LEU A 531 -5.03 4.86 28.24
CA LEU A 531 -3.80 5.45 28.78
C LEU A 531 -3.76 6.97 28.51
N GLY A 532 -3.35 7.75 29.51
CA GLY A 532 -3.20 9.19 29.43
C GLY A 532 -1.81 9.64 29.85
N ILE A 533 -1.24 10.65 29.20
CA ILE A 533 0.04 11.25 29.61
C ILE A 533 -0.19 12.75 29.80
N ILE A 534 0.28 13.31 30.91
CA ILE A 534 0.32 14.76 31.12
C ILE A 534 1.70 15.27 31.50
N GLY A 535 2.03 16.48 31.06
CA GLY A 535 3.19 17.20 31.58
C GLY A 535 3.04 17.54 33.06
N GLN A 536 4.14 17.49 33.80
CA GLN A 536 4.27 17.81 35.21
C GLN A 536 5.42 18.79 35.41
N LYS A 537 5.25 19.67 36.40
CA LYS A 537 6.31 20.55 36.87
C LYS A 537 6.23 20.61 38.39
N VAL A 538 7.00 19.75 39.05
CA VAL A 538 6.98 19.53 40.50
C VAL A 538 7.87 20.60 41.14
N PRO A 539 7.32 21.55 41.91
CA PRO A 539 8.12 22.62 42.52
C PRO A 539 8.90 22.08 43.73
N TRP A 540 10.16 22.51 43.87
CA TRP A 540 10.91 22.41 45.11
C TRP A 540 10.74 23.72 45.89
N VAL A 541 10.43 23.62 47.19
CA VAL A 541 10.18 24.80 48.03
C VAL A 541 11.39 25.06 48.92
N ASP A 542 12.12 26.13 48.63
CA ASP A 542 13.23 26.59 49.46
C ASP A 542 12.72 27.50 50.58
N LEU A 543 12.53 26.91 51.75
CA LEU A 543 12.00 27.60 52.93
C LEU A 543 12.98 28.61 53.54
N GLU A 544 14.28 28.53 53.25
CA GLU A 544 15.28 29.50 53.73
C GLU A 544 15.06 30.87 53.08
N LYS A 545 14.68 30.86 51.79
CA LYS A 545 14.34 32.07 51.02
C LYS A 545 12.98 32.67 51.40
N CYS A 546 12.15 31.96 52.16
CA CYS A 546 10.79 32.39 52.49
C CYS A 546 10.76 33.49 53.56
N ARG A 547 10.24 34.67 53.20
CA ARG A 547 10.19 35.88 54.05
C ARG A 547 8.85 36.12 54.77
N GLY A 548 7.91 35.18 54.76
CA GLY A 548 6.64 35.34 55.48
C GLY A 548 5.79 36.53 55.01
N CYS A 549 5.72 36.75 53.71
CA CYS A 549 5.07 37.94 53.14
C CYS A 549 3.58 38.01 53.50
N ARG A 550 3.09 39.20 53.86
CA ARG A 550 1.67 39.45 54.10
C ARG A 550 0.78 39.13 52.88
N ILE A 551 1.31 39.35 51.68
CA ILE A 551 0.68 38.93 50.40
C ILE A 551 1.66 38.03 49.67
N CYS A 552 1.50 36.72 49.83
CA CYS A 552 2.35 35.73 49.18
C CYS A 552 1.96 35.55 47.71
N GLN A 553 2.89 35.85 46.78
CA GLN A 553 2.64 35.68 45.35
C GLN A 553 2.48 34.21 44.95
N VAL A 554 3.12 33.28 45.65
CA VAL A 554 2.99 31.83 45.38
C VAL A 554 1.59 31.33 45.70
N GLU A 555 1.06 31.68 46.87
CA GLU A 555 -0.32 31.37 47.30
C GLU A 555 -1.35 32.03 46.37
N LYS A 556 -1.19 33.34 46.10
CA LYS A 556 -2.11 34.10 45.23
C LYS A 556 -2.22 33.52 43.81
N ASN A 557 -1.12 32.98 43.28
CA ASN A 557 -1.09 32.42 41.92
C ASN A 557 -1.37 30.91 41.86
N CYS A 558 -1.68 30.26 42.99
CA CYS A 558 -2.03 28.84 43.00
C CYS A 558 -3.52 28.66 42.62
N PRO A 559 -3.83 28.14 41.42
CA PRO A 559 -5.21 28.09 40.91
C PRO A 559 -6.10 27.07 41.64
N ILE A 560 -5.48 26.13 42.36
CA ILE A 560 -6.15 25.04 43.08
C ILE A 560 -5.99 25.17 44.59
N HIS A 561 -5.47 26.30 45.06
CA HIS A 561 -5.30 26.62 46.49
C HIS A 561 -4.50 25.57 47.31
N ALA A 562 -3.58 24.85 46.65
CA ALA A 562 -2.66 23.91 47.30
C ALA A 562 -1.55 24.61 48.09
N ALA A 563 -1.16 25.81 47.66
CA ALA A 563 -0.14 26.62 48.34
C ALA A 563 -0.80 27.59 49.32
N LYS A 564 -0.40 27.55 50.60
CA LYS A 564 -0.93 28.41 51.67
C LYS A 564 0.17 28.93 52.59
N MET A 565 0.02 30.15 53.08
CA MET A 565 0.87 30.66 54.15
C MET A 565 0.41 30.09 55.49
N VAL A 566 1.28 29.31 56.14
CA VAL A 566 1.05 28.70 57.46
C VAL A 566 2.25 29.04 58.35
N ASP A 567 2.00 29.60 59.53
CA ASP A 567 3.04 29.96 60.52
C ASP A 567 4.21 30.77 59.94
N GLY A 568 3.91 31.71 59.03
CA GLY A 568 4.90 32.58 58.41
C GLY A 568 5.75 31.92 57.30
N LYS A 569 5.44 30.68 56.90
CA LYS A 569 6.10 29.98 55.79
C LYS A 569 5.08 29.52 54.75
N ILE A 570 5.53 29.37 53.51
CA ILE A 570 4.70 28.82 52.45
C ILE A 570 4.71 27.30 52.54
N VAL A 571 3.54 26.68 52.53
CA VAL A 571 3.37 25.22 52.51
C VAL A 571 2.57 24.86 51.27
N ILE A 572 3.04 23.90 50.50
CA ILE A 572 2.31 23.33 49.36
C ILE A 572 1.84 21.94 49.77
N ASP A 573 0.53 21.75 49.87
CA ASP A 573 -0.07 20.45 50.19
C ASP A 573 0.08 19.49 49.00
N GLU A 574 0.88 18.44 49.19
CA GLU A 574 1.17 17.42 48.16
C GLU A 574 -0.07 16.62 47.75
N ASN A 575 -1.06 16.47 48.64
CA ASN A 575 -2.30 15.74 48.33
C ASN A 575 -3.25 16.56 47.47
N VAL A 576 -3.11 17.89 47.49
CA VAL A 576 -3.92 18.82 46.68
C VAL A 576 -3.17 19.20 45.40
N CYS A 577 -1.85 19.37 45.47
CA CYS A 577 -1.03 19.83 44.35
C CYS A 577 -1.07 18.87 43.15
N ASN A 578 -1.42 19.39 41.98
CA ASN A 578 -1.43 18.63 40.73
C ASN A 578 -0.17 18.84 39.87
N HIS A 579 0.84 19.52 40.42
CA HIS A 579 2.12 19.88 39.75
C HIS A 579 1.93 20.63 38.43
N CYS A 580 0.97 21.57 38.38
CA CYS A 580 0.77 22.45 37.22
C CYS A 580 1.87 23.50 37.02
N GLY A 581 2.80 23.65 37.98
CA GLY A 581 3.95 24.56 37.89
C GLY A 581 3.62 26.05 37.96
N ARG A 582 2.38 26.45 38.27
CA ARG A 582 1.97 27.87 38.26
C ARG A 582 2.64 28.74 39.30
N CYS A 583 3.07 28.13 40.39
CA CYS A 583 3.82 28.77 41.47
C CYS A 583 5.26 29.14 41.09
N ILE A 584 5.81 28.55 40.01
CA ILE A 584 7.23 28.68 39.68
C ILE A 584 7.53 30.09 39.19
N SER A 585 8.65 30.65 39.65
CA SER A 585 9.10 32.03 39.36
C SER A 585 8.09 33.12 39.76
N LYS A 586 7.15 32.82 40.67
CA LYS A 586 6.20 33.82 41.22
C LYS A 586 6.70 34.50 42.47
N CYS A 587 7.57 33.84 43.24
CA CYS A 587 8.17 34.44 44.42
C CYS A 587 9.32 35.38 43.99
N PRO A 588 9.29 36.67 44.35
CA PRO A 588 10.40 37.59 44.06
C PRO A 588 11.68 37.24 44.84
N PHE A 589 11.59 36.39 45.86
CA PHE A 589 12.72 35.91 46.66
C PHE A 589 13.21 34.52 46.22
N GLY A 590 12.65 33.95 45.15
CA GLY A 590 13.14 32.68 44.58
C GLY A 590 12.74 31.39 45.32
N VAL A 591 11.70 31.42 46.17
CA VAL A 591 11.26 30.25 46.98
C VAL A 591 10.85 29.03 46.16
N THR A 592 10.36 29.24 44.93
CA THR A 592 9.84 28.19 44.04
C THR A 592 10.54 28.20 42.66
N GLU A 593 11.82 28.57 42.63
CA GLU A 593 12.61 28.59 41.39
C GLU A 593 13.06 27.21 40.93
N GLU A 594 13.38 26.32 41.87
CA GLU A 594 13.79 24.96 41.58
C GLU A 594 12.57 24.07 41.33
N PHE A 595 12.64 23.21 40.32
CA PHE A 595 11.57 22.29 39.97
C PHE A 595 12.09 21.09 39.18
N VAL A 596 11.31 20.02 39.17
CA VAL A 596 11.50 18.85 38.30
C VAL A 596 10.42 18.85 37.23
N SER A 597 10.82 18.91 35.96
CA SER A 597 9.93 18.68 34.82
C SER A 597 9.81 17.20 34.55
N GLY A 598 8.61 16.75 34.16
CA GLY A 598 8.40 15.36 33.83
C GLY A 598 7.02 15.07 33.28
N TYR A 599 6.64 13.80 33.37
CA TYR A 599 5.41 13.25 32.86
C TYR A 599 4.69 12.48 33.97
N ARG A 600 3.37 12.51 33.92
CA ARG A 600 2.50 11.66 34.73
C ARG A 600 1.62 10.83 33.82
N VAL A 601 1.61 9.52 34.05
CA VAL A 601 0.86 8.55 33.25
C VAL A 601 -0.38 8.11 34.01
N TYR A 602 -1.53 8.18 33.36
CA TYR A 602 -2.83 7.67 33.82
C TYR A 602 -3.14 6.37 33.11
N ILE A 603 -3.71 5.41 33.83
CA ILE A 603 -4.17 4.13 33.28
C ILE A 603 -5.60 3.83 33.72
N GLY A 604 -6.29 3.01 32.94
CA GLY A 604 -7.62 2.50 33.28
C GLY A 604 -8.76 3.51 33.07
N GLY A 605 -8.54 4.57 32.29
CA GLY A 605 -9.60 5.50 31.93
C GLY A 605 -10.54 4.94 30.85
N ARG A 606 -11.82 5.28 30.93
CA ARG A 606 -12.82 4.91 29.92
C ARG A 606 -13.86 6.00 29.75
N TRP A 607 -13.96 6.53 28.53
CA TRP A 607 -15.11 7.30 28.06
C TRP A 607 -16.02 6.45 27.15
N GLY A 608 -17.32 6.41 27.44
CA GLY A 608 -18.33 5.66 26.68
C GLY A 608 -19.58 5.30 27.52
N LYS A 609 -20.24 4.18 27.16
CA LYS A 609 -21.47 3.67 27.82
C LYS A 609 -21.33 3.54 29.35
N LYS A 610 -20.14 3.12 29.80
CA LYS A 610 -19.72 3.17 31.20
C LYS A 610 -18.49 4.07 31.29
N VAL A 611 -18.46 4.95 32.29
CA VAL A 611 -17.33 5.85 32.53
C VAL A 611 -16.43 5.24 33.61
N ALA A 612 -15.13 5.25 33.39
CA ALA A 612 -14.13 4.97 34.41
C ALA A 612 -13.11 6.11 34.39
N ARG A 613 -12.77 6.64 35.56
CA ARG A 613 -11.74 7.66 35.69
C ARG A 613 -10.42 6.96 35.98
N GLY A 614 -9.46 7.13 35.09
CA GLY A 614 -8.12 6.57 35.23
C GLY A 614 -7.40 7.15 36.44
N ARG A 615 -6.52 6.34 37.03
CA ARG A 615 -5.64 6.70 38.13
C ARG A 615 -4.22 6.89 37.59
N TYR A 616 -3.49 7.86 38.13
CA TYR A 616 -2.10 8.05 37.74
C TYR A 616 -1.17 7.09 38.46
N LEU A 617 -0.11 6.65 37.78
CA LEU A 617 1.02 5.96 38.39
C LEU A 617 1.72 6.92 39.36
N GLU A 618 2.10 6.44 40.54
CA GLU A 618 2.70 7.27 41.60
C GLU A 618 3.99 7.97 41.14
N LYS A 619 4.78 7.29 40.31
CA LYS A 619 6.03 7.82 39.75
C LYS A 619 5.76 8.99 38.80
N VAL A 620 6.49 10.09 39.00
CA VAL A 620 6.67 11.14 37.99
C VAL A 620 7.90 10.77 37.16
N PHE A 621 7.70 10.60 35.86
CA PHE A 621 8.75 10.17 34.93
C PHE A 621 9.51 11.40 34.43
N THR A 622 10.84 11.38 34.48
CA THR A 622 11.69 12.47 33.98
C THR A 622 12.30 12.16 32.62
N ASP A 623 12.31 10.90 32.22
CA ASP A 623 12.74 10.43 30.91
C ASP A 623 11.54 10.12 30.01
N LYS A 624 11.61 10.58 28.77
CA LYS A 624 10.61 10.34 27.73
C LYS A 624 10.62 8.88 27.28
N GLU A 625 11.78 8.24 27.16
CA GLU A 625 11.84 6.83 26.74
C GLU A 625 11.18 5.92 27.77
N GLU A 626 11.39 6.18 29.06
CA GLU A 626 10.68 5.46 30.13
C GLU A 626 9.15 5.58 29.99
N VAL A 627 8.63 6.76 29.62
CA VAL A 627 7.19 6.93 29.38
C VAL A 627 6.73 6.10 28.18
N LEU A 628 7.51 6.04 27.10
CA LEU A 628 7.20 5.22 25.93
C LEU A 628 7.20 3.73 26.29
N ASP A 629 8.12 3.28 27.14
CA ASP A 629 8.13 1.92 27.67
C ASP A 629 6.87 1.62 28.47
N ILE A 630 6.39 2.55 29.31
CA ILE A 630 5.10 2.39 30.01
C ILE A 630 3.93 2.23 29.02
N VAL A 631 3.92 3.00 27.93
CA VAL A 631 2.89 2.84 26.88
C VAL A 631 2.93 1.43 26.29
N GLU A 632 4.12 0.95 25.94
CA GLU A 632 4.30 -0.38 25.38
C GLU A 632 3.89 -1.47 26.37
N LYS A 633 4.37 -1.38 27.61
CA LYS A 633 4.03 -2.29 28.71
C LYS A 633 2.52 -2.34 28.93
N ALA A 634 1.81 -1.22 28.87
CA ALA A 634 0.34 -1.20 29.01
C ALA A 634 -0.38 -1.91 27.85
N ILE A 635 0.11 -1.75 26.61
CA ILE A 635 -0.43 -2.47 25.44
C ILE A 635 -0.18 -3.98 25.58
N LEU A 636 1.03 -4.37 25.98
CA LEU A 636 1.43 -5.76 26.16
C LEU A 636 0.65 -6.43 27.30
N LEU A 637 0.48 -5.76 28.44
CA LEU A 637 -0.33 -6.24 29.56
C LEU A 637 -1.78 -6.44 29.13
N PHE A 638 -2.34 -5.47 28.42
CA PHE A 638 -3.72 -5.58 27.94
C PHE A 638 -3.89 -6.77 26.98
N ARG A 639 -2.93 -7.00 26.09
CA ARG A 639 -2.93 -8.15 25.19
C ARG A 639 -2.73 -9.49 25.92
N GLU A 640 -1.84 -9.52 26.91
CA GLU A 640 -1.47 -10.76 27.60
C GLU A 640 -2.58 -11.24 28.52
N GLN A 641 -3.16 -10.31 29.28
CA GLN A 641 -4.00 -10.58 30.44
C GLN A 641 -5.45 -10.08 30.31
N GLY A 642 -5.77 -9.35 29.24
CA GLY A 642 -7.13 -8.91 28.94
C GLY A 642 -7.99 -10.02 28.33
N ILE A 643 -9.29 -10.00 28.61
CA ILE A 643 -10.25 -10.96 28.06
C ILE A 643 -10.85 -10.39 26.76
N THR A 644 -11.00 -11.19 25.70
CA THR A 644 -11.58 -10.71 24.43
C THR A 644 -12.92 -9.99 24.64
N GLY A 645 -13.01 -8.73 24.22
CA GLY A 645 -14.19 -7.86 24.44
C GLY A 645 -14.11 -6.96 25.67
N GLU A 646 -13.21 -7.24 26.61
CA GLU A 646 -12.94 -6.43 27.81
C GLU A 646 -12.27 -5.09 27.45
N ARG A 647 -12.63 -3.99 28.12
CA ARG A 647 -11.90 -2.71 28.01
C ARG A 647 -10.72 -2.72 28.97
N PHE A 648 -9.67 -1.98 28.64
CA PHE A 648 -8.49 -1.88 29.50
C PHE A 648 -8.82 -1.42 30.92
N ALA A 649 -9.77 -0.49 31.09
CA ALA A 649 -10.28 -0.11 32.41
C ALA A 649 -10.82 -1.30 33.23
N ASP A 650 -11.57 -2.21 32.61
CA ASP A 650 -12.12 -3.39 33.29
C ASP A 650 -10.99 -4.40 33.59
N THR A 651 -10.00 -4.51 32.70
CA THR A 651 -8.78 -5.30 32.95
C THR A 651 -8.02 -4.77 34.17
N VAL A 652 -7.83 -3.45 34.28
CA VAL A 652 -7.15 -2.83 35.44
C VAL A 652 -7.94 -3.03 36.72
N GLU A 653 -9.26 -2.86 36.68
CA GLU A 653 -10.14 -3.08 37.84
C GLU A 653 -10.06 -4.53 38.33
N ARG A 654 -10.12 -5.50 37.40
CA ARG A 654 -10.06 -6.95 37.72
C ARG A 654 -8.70 -7.37 38.27
N LEU A 655 -7.60 -6.84 37.72
CA LEU A 655 -6.25 -7.19 38.16
C LEU A 655 -5.83 -6.46 39.43
N GLY A 656 -6.51 -5.37 39.79
CA GLY A 656 -6.12 -4.45 40.85
C GLY A 656 -5.12 -3.41 40.36
N PHE A 657 -5.36 -2.13 40.68
CA PHE A 657 -4.52 -1.03 40.18
C PHE A 657 -3.07 -1.15 40.65
N GLU A 658 -2.87 -1.52 41.91
CA GLU A 658 -1.57 -1.61 42.57
C GLU A 658 -0.71 -2.71 41.91
N ASN A 659 -1.32 -3.87 41.61
CA ASN A 659 -0.68 -4.96 40.86
C ASN A 659 -0.34 -4.55 39.42
N VAL A 660 -1.26 -3.84 38.73
CA VAL A 660 -0.96 -3.33 37.38
C VAL A 660 0.18 -2.30 37.41
N GLN A 661 0.19 -1.39 38.39
CA GLN A 661 1.26 -0.42 38.56
C GLN A 661 2.61 -1.12 38.75
N GLU A 662 2.70 -2.13 39.61
CA GLU A 662 3.93 -2.91 39.83
C GLU A 662 4.44 -3.54 38.53
N GLN A 663 3.55 -4.17 37.76
CA GLN A 663 3.90 -4.79 36.47
C GLN A 663 4.37 -3.79 35.41
N LEU A 664 3.75 -2.61 35.35
CA LEU A 664 4.16 -1.55 34.41
C LEU A 664 5.50 -0.93 34.80
N LEU A 665 5.80 -0.81 36.10
CA LEU A 665 7.09 -0.28 36.57
C LEU A 665 8.23 -1.31 36.48
N GLY A 666 7.93 -2.61 36.44
CA GLY A 666 8.90 -3.68 36.18
C GLY A 666 9.16 -3.93 34.68
N ASP A 667 10.12 -4.81 34.37
CA ASP A 667 10.56 -5.09 32.98
C ASP A 667 10.03 -6.41 32.39
N GLY A 668 9.29 -7.19 33.18
CA GLY A 668 8.84 -8.54 32.78
C GLY A 668 7.98 -8.57 31.50
N LEU A 669 7.20 -7.51 31.25
CA LEU A 669 6.36 -7.39 30.05
C LEU A 669 7.19 -7.19 28.78
N LEU A 670 8.22 -6.34 28.83
CA LEU A 670 9.13 -6.11 27.70
C LEU A 670 9.98 -7.34 27.42
N ALA A 671 10.45 -8.02 28.47
CA ALA A 671 11.24 -9.24 28.35
C ALA A 671 10.51 -10.38 27.60
N ARG A 672 9.17 -10.40 27.64
CA ARG A 672 8.33 -11.39 26.93
C ARG A 672 7.55 -10.80 25.75
N LYS A 673 7.96 -9.64 25.23
CA LYS A 673 7.29 -8.93 24.13
C LYS A 673 7.04 -9.82 22.92
N ASP A 674 8.09 -10.45 22.40
CA ASP A 674 8.02 -11.23 21.14
C ASP A 674 7.13 -12.47 21.28
N GLU A 675 7.18 -13.12 22.44
CA GLU A 675 6.31 -14.26 22.77
C GLU A 675 4.84 -13.83 22.79
N ASN A 676 4.53 -12.72 23.48
CA ASN A 676 3.18 -12.18 23.59
C ASN A 676 2.62 -11.75 22.21
N ILE A 677 3.42 -11.08 21.39
CA ILE A 677 2.99 -10.65 20.04
C ILE A 677 2.72 -11.87 19.16
N ARG A 678 3.57 -12.90 19.17
CA ARG A 678 3.41 -14.10 18.34
C ARG A 678 2.31 -15.05 18.81
N ALA A 679 1.88 -14.97 20.08
CA ALA A 679 0.83 -15.82 20.61
C ALA A 679 -0.50 -15.69 19.83
N GLN A 680 -1.16 -16.81 19.55
CA GLN A 680 -2.45 -16.84 18.82
C GLN A 680 -3.66 -16.42 19.69
N LYS A 681 -3.58 -15.24 20.32
CA LYS A 681 -4.65 -14.66 21.15
C LYS A 681 -5.50 -13.65 20.37
N HIS A 682 -6.78 -13.52 20.76
CA HIS A 682 -7.74 -12.53 20.23
C HIS A 682 -7.99 -12.59 18.71
N LEU A 683 -7.98 -13.80 18.13
CA LEU A 683 -8.11 -14.02 16.69
C LEU A 683 -9.38 -13.41 16.08
N LYS A 684 -10.48 -13.39 16.83
CA LYS A 684 -11.71 -12.62 16.54
C LYS A 684 -11.79 -11.45 17.52
N GLY A 685 -11.60 -10.21 17.04
CA GLY A 685 -11.62 -9.03 17.90
C GLY A 685 -12.99 -8.79 18.53
N GLY A 686 -13.04 -8.51 19.84
CA GLY A 686 -14.30 -8.42 20.60
C GLY A 686 -15.04 -7.06 20.53
N ALA A 687 -14.60 -6.11 19.69
CA ALA A 687 -15.17 -4.77 19.67
C ALA A 687 -16.52 -4.71 18.92
N THR A 688 -17.62 -4.87 19.65
CA THR A 688 -18.97 -4.46 19.22
C THR A 688 -19.23 -3.01 19.66
N CYS A 689 -19.95 -2.21 18.85
CA CYS A 689 -20.11 -0.77 19.11
C CYS A 689 -21.15 -0.47 20.20
#